data_AF-A0AAN6LSN6-F1
#
_entry.id   AF-A0AAN6LSN6-F1
#
_cell.length_a   1.000
_cell.length_b   1.000
_cell.length_c   1.000
_cell.angle_alpha   90.00
_cell.angle_beta   90.00
_cell.angle_gamma   90.00
#
_symmetry.space_group_name_H-M   'P 1'
#
loop_
_entity.id
_entity.type
_entity.pdbx_description
1 polymer ?
#
loop_
_entity_poly.entity_id
_entity_poly.type
_entity_poly.pdbx_seq_one_letter_code
_entity_poly.pdbx_strand_id
1 'polypeptide(L)'
;MLPFLVQSLLLTFAGLTLADTCSEVEALRYINVTRALDLAYIEEQTQYWSTSCSALLPSCIIFPKSAEEVSTVVKILAATDERFAVKSGGHNPNNGFSSVQGGPLIVTEHLDQADVNQATGVIDVGPGNRLDGIAAKLQGSGWTFVGGRIGNTGVGGLVLGGGLSYMSAQYGWAASLVLEYEIVFANGTIGRVNKDNYPDLFKALKGGGNNFGIITNYRLQGQRQGKIWGGNLVFLRTPAKDKKLLKAVRDFTEYNTDPKAAVIVTAERTNINVVDSWIIFLFYDGPSPPPGKFDNFTDVNPLLDTTRQRTYADLMALSNWVVLKGEVVDIATETIPIPSAEDEIKVMEGLHNHWRNVTDTTLLEPGIVASIAWQPFPKAIAQEARARSPDLIEADDSAHRIIIEMNYAFTLQSSYDRMADTMEATYGGVRDRVLAWEEDGTLPKVYNPVFMNYGFFRQDYFGRLKPANRALARRVQDEVDPDVAALQHRVFTNHSFSCSIAAPFVASSMSSPPSAKEFNLAIVGGGISGLTLAIALQKHNVPITVYESAGSFGEIGAGVGFEANFVRTMERISPGIREGFLRCSNNVKSDPPKWFDVRIADTRVADSEGFVHKKEEGKIKLGEPVFTIPAREGPRGGVHRAHFLEELIKLLPPGVAQFKKRLLDISEAVGGDAVLHFADGSTAQHTAVIGCDGIKSRTREIVLGKEEARPDFSGKYAYRGIMPMQKAVEFMGDVQARTPQMYCGYKGHVLTFPIANGTIFNVVAFSSRPDWTDPEWVVTTSREDMLGDYGHWTDQVKTIISNVKNPDIWALFNHAPARTFYQSKPRICLLGDAAHASTPHQGSGAGMCIEDCYVLGELLGEISKADELEKAFRAYDAVRRPRALELVETSRAAGMLWELEGEAGDDMDAFEQNACSRMSWIWDHKIEEDLERAQALLRA
;
A
#
# COMPACT_ATOMS: atom_id res chain seq x y z
N MET A 1 67.02 -6.00 19.18
CA MET A 1 67.14 -6.39 17.76
C MET A 1 66.13 -7.49 17.49
N LEU A 2 64.97 -7.14 16.95
CA LEU A 2 64.16 -8.02 16.11
C LEU A 2 63.05 -7.15 15.48
N PRO A 3 63.23 -6.73 14.23
CA PRO A 3 62.10 -6.80 13.30
C PRO A 3 62.59 -7.15 11.89
N PHE A 4 62.33 -8.36 11.41
CA PHE A 4 62.35 -8.71 9.97
C PHE A 4 61.76 -10.11 9.80
N LEU A 5 60.45 -10.27 10.00
CA LEU A 5 59.70 -11.48 9.58
C LEU A 5 58.17 -11.34 9.69
N VAL A 6 57.60 -10.19 9.31
CA VAL A 6 56.14 -10.06 9.07
C VAL A 6 55.90 -9.05 7.95
N GLN A 7 56.34 -9.35 6.73
CA GLN A 7 56.05 -8.51 5.57
C GLN A 7 56.04 -9.34 4.27
N SER A 8 55.24 -10.41 4.23
CA SER A 8 54.93 -11.16 2.99
C SER A 8 53.61 -11.95 3.08
N LEU A 9 52.65 -11.53 3.93
CA LEU A 9 51.34 -12.19 4.03
C LEU A 9 50.16 -11.21 4.11
N LEU A 10 50.24 -10.08 3.40
CA LEU A 10 49.19 -9.05 3.38
C LEU A 10 48.95 -8.50 1.95
N LEU A 11 48.92 -9.38 0.95
CA LEU A 11 48.68 -9.00 -0.46
C LEU A 11 47.69 -9.92 -1.20
N THR A 12 46.73 -10.53 -0.48
CA THR A 12 45.59 -11.24 -1.09
C THR A 12 44.28 -11.04 -0.30
N PHE A 13 43.95 -9.80 0.05
CA PHE A 13 42.57 -9.38 0.34
C PHE A 13 42.38 -7.93 -0.14
N ALA A 14 42.63 -7.72 -1.44
CA ALA A 14 42.19 -6.53 -2.13
C ALA A 14 40.79 -6.80 -2.69
N GLY A 15 39.80 -6.07 -2.17
CA GLY A 15 38.52 -5.80 -2.84
C GLY A 15 37.65 -6.99 -3.21
N LEU A 16 36.92 -7.54 -2.24
CA LEU A 16 35.52 -7.90 -2.51
C LEU A 16 34.66 -6.68 -2.16
N THR A 17 34.75 -5.63 -2.97
CA THR A 17 33.52 -4.91 -3.27
C THR A 17 32.62 -5.95 -3.94
N LEU A 18 31.48 -6.30 -3.35
CA LEU A 18 30.44 -7.00 -4.12
C LEU A 18 30.21 -6.14 -5.37
N ALA A 19 30.65 -6.62 -6.53
CA ALA A 19 30.48 -5.87 -7.77
C ALA A 19 28.99 -5.85 -8.10
N ASP A 20 28.46 -4.67 -8.45
CA ASP A 20 27.08 -4.55 -8.87
C ASP A 20 26.91 -5.12 -10.29
N THR A 21 25.75 -5.73 -10.59
CA THR A 21 25.46 -6.38 -11.87
C THR A 21 25.76 -5.46 -13.06
N CYS A 22 25.45 -4.17 -12.94
CA CYS A 22 25.68 -3.21 -14.01
C CYS A 22 27.16 -3.09 -14.37
N SER A 23 28.03 -2.98 -13.36
CA SER A 23 29.49 -2.90 -13.55
C SER A 23 30.06 -4.19 -14.13
N GLU A 24 29.59 -5.36 -13.70
CA GLU A 24 30.02 -6.65 -14.25
C GLU A 24 29.61 -6.83 -15.71
N VAL A 25 28.36 -6.51 -16.06
CA VAL A 25 27.86 -6.60 -17.45
C VAL A 25 28.57 -5.58 -18.35
N GLU A 26 28.79 -4.36 -17.86
CA GLU A 26 29.51 -3.31 -18.60
C GLU A 26 30.97 -3.72 -18.91
N ALA A 27 31.61 -4.46 -18.00
CA ALA A 27 32.96 -4.99 -18.19
C ALA A 27 33.07 -6.00 -19.34
N LEU A 28 31.97 -6.63 -19.76
CA LEU A 28 31.93 -7.58 -20.88
C LEU A 28 32.16 -6.90 -22.24
N ARG A 29 31.87 -5.59 -22.36
CA ARG A 29 32.02 -4.76 -23.58
C ARG A 29 31.17 -5.13 -24.79
N TYR A 30 30.49 -6.28 -24.82
CA TYR A 30 29.63 -6.69 -25.93
C TYR A 30 28.13 -6.55 -25.66
N ILE A 31 27.73 -6.32 -24.40
CA ILE A 31 26.36 -5.99 -23.99
C ILE A 31 26.29 -4.49 -23.71
N ASN A 32 25.31 -3.81 -24.30
CA ASN A 32 25.15 -2.36 -24.09
C ASN A 32 24.53 -2.09 -22.72
N VAL A 33 25.20 -1.24 -21.93
CA VAL A 33 24.76 -0.80 -20.60
C VAL A 33 24.81 0.72 -20.58
N THR A 34 23.73 1.35 -20.13
CA THR A 34 23.64 2.81 -20.01
C THR A 34 23.30 3.21 -18.58
N ARG A 35 23.75 4.39 -18.17
CA ARG A 35 23.56 4.95 -16.82
C ARG A 35 22.94 6.33 -16.90
N ALA A 36 22.58 6.91 -15.76
CA ALA A 36 21.76 8.12 -15.64
C ALA A 36 22.20 9.35 -16.47
N LEU A 37 23.47 9.44 -16.87
CA LEU A 37 24.00 10.57 -17.67
C LEU A 37 24.00 10.30 -19.18
N ASP A 38 23.71 9.07 -19.62
CA ASP A 38 23.66 8.70 -21.03
C ASP A 38 22.33 9.12 -21.67
N LEU A 39 22.38 9.63 -22.91
CA LEU A 39 21.18 10.02 -23.65
C LEU A 39 20.19 8.85 -23.81
N ALA A 40 20.71 7.65 -24.09
CA ALA A 40 19.90 6.44 -24.23
C ALA A 40 19.20 6.04 -22.92
N TYR A 41 19.84 6.28 -21.76
CA TYR A 41 19.17 6.10 -20.47
C TYR A 41 18.01 7.09 -20.32
N ILE A 42 18.26 8.38 -20.57
CA ILE A 42 17.27 9.44 -20.43
C ILE A 42 16.07 9.19 -21.34
N GLU A 43 16.33 8.82 -22.60
CA GLU A 43 15.29 8.49 -23.58
C GLU A 43 14.45 7.30 -23.11
N GLU A 44 15.09 6.18 -22.74
CA GLU A 44 14.37 4.98 -22.32
C GLU A 44 13.60 5.18 -21.01
N GLN A 45 14.08 6.06 -20.14
CA GLN A 45 13.38 6.44 -18.91
C GLN A 45 12.07 7.20 -19.19
N THR A 46 11.88 7.80 -20.38
CA THR A 46 10.59 8.41 -20.78
C THR A 46 9.60 7.40 -21.38
N GLN A 47 10.04 6.19 -21.68
CA GLN A 47 9.24 5.18 -22.41
C GLN A 47 8.39 4.31 -21.46
N TYR A 48 7.57 4.95 -20.63
CA TYR A 48 6.59 4.26 -19.76
C TYR A 48 5.16 4.72 -20.04
N TRP A 49 4.20 3.90 -19.60
CA TRP A 49 2.80 4.26 -19.54
C TRP A 49 2.49 5.14 -18.32
N SER A 50 3.07 4.81 -17.16
CA SER A 50 2.92 5.57 -15.91
C SER A 50 4.24 6.26 -15.53
N THR A 51 4.19 7.54 -15.18
CA THR A 51 5.36 8.29 -14.70
C THR A 51 5.86 7.80 -13.33
N SER A 52 5.02 7.12 -12.54
CA SER A 52 5.47 6.50 -11.28
C SER A 52 6.53 5.42 -11.53
N CYS A 53 6.42 4.66 -12.64
CA CYS A 53 7.44 3.70 -13.06
C CYS A 53 8.71 4.40 -13.56
N SER A 54 8.55 5.52 -14.28
CA SER A 54 9.67 6.38 -14.72
C SER A 54 10.44 6.99 -13.54
N ALA A 55 9.82 7.15 -12.38
CA ALA A 55 10.46 7.76 -11.22
C ALA A 55 11.30 6.80 -10.37
N LEU A 56 11.26 5.49 -10.65
CA LEU A 56 12.02 4.51 -9.87
C LEU A 56 13.53 4.59 -10.12
N LEU A 57 13.98 5.11 -11.27
CA LEU A 57 15.40 5.35 -11.57
C LEU A 57 16.29 4.09 -11.36
N PRO A 58 16.35 3.18 -12.35
CA PRO A 58 17.28 2.05 -12.35
C PRO A 58 18.75 2.49 -12.17
N SER A 59 19.58 1.64 -11.56
CA SER A 59 21.03 1.92 -11.44
C SER A 59 21.74 1.92 -12.79
N CYS A 60 21.26 1.08 -13.72
CA CYS A 60 21.61 1.08 -15.13
C CYS A 60 20.48 0.46 -15.96
N ILE A 61 20.56 0.62 -17.28
CA ILE A 61 19.71 -0.07 -18.24
C ILE A 61 20.58 -0.95 -19.13
N ILE A 62 20.24 -2.23 -19.22
CA ILE A 62 20.95 -3.27 -19.96
C ILE A 62 20.12 -3.63 -21.19
N PHE A 63 20.72 -3.57 -22.38
CA PHE A 63 20.05 -3.80 -23.66
C PHE A 63 20.60 -5.06 -24.37
N PRO A 64 20.23 -6.27 -23.91
CA PRO A 64 20.63 -7.51 -24.58
C PRO A 64 19.96 -7.62 -25.96
N LYS A 65 20.69 -8.18 -26.93
CA LYS A 65 20.21 -8.42 -28.31
C LYS A 65 20.08 -9.89 -28.68
N SER A 66 20.29 -10.81 -27.74
CA SER A 66 20.16 -12.26 -27.96
C SER A 66 19.82 -12.99 -26.66
N ALA A 67 19.36 -14.25 -26.78
CA ALA A 67 19.10 -15.10 -25.62
C ALA A 67 20.38 -15.43 -24.83
N GLU A 68 21.52 -15.51 -25.51
CA GLU A 68 22.84 -15.71 -24.92
C GLU A 68 23.28 -14.52 -24.06
N GLU A 69 22.98 -13.30 -24.49
CA GLU A 69 23.24 -12.11 -23.69
C GLU A 69 22.32 -12.02 -22.48
N VAL A 70 21.02 -12.31 -22.64
CA VAL A 70 20.08 -12.41 -21.50
C VAL A 70 20.56 -13.49 -20.51
N SER A 71 20.97 -14.66 -21.00
CA SER A 71 21.57 -15.75 -20.20
C SER A 71 22.78 -15.27 -19.40
N THR A 72 23.66 -14.48 -20.03
CA THR A 72 24.85 -13.94 -19.36
C THR A 72 24.46 -12.98 -18.24
N VAL A 73 23.54 -12.05 -18.51
CA VAL A 73 23.03 -11.08 -17.51
C VAL A 73 22.37 -11.82 -16.34
N VAL A 74 21.55 -12.83 -16.62
CA VAL A 74 20.87 -13.63 -15.59
C VAL A 74 21.87 -14.40 -14.72
N LYS A 75 22.94 -14.96 -15.30
CA LYS A 75 24.00 -15.65 -14.51
C LYS A 75 24.73 -14.70 -13.57
N ILE A 76 24.98 -13.46 -14.01
CA ILE A 76 25.57 -12.42 -13.15
C ILE A 76 24.59 -12.06 -12.03
N LEU A 77 23.32 -11.79 -12.36
CA LEU A 77 22.27 -11.50 -11.39
C LEU A 77 22.09 -12.60 -10.34
N ALA A 78 22.21 -13.86 -10.74
CA ALA A 78 22.10 -15.02 -9.83
C ALA A 78 23.22 -15.06 -8.77
N ALA A 79 24.33 -14.35 -8.99
CA ALA A 79 25.43 -14.22 -8.03
C ALA A 79 25.29 -13.01 -7.08
N THR A 80 24.27 -12.15 -7.27
CA THR A 80 24.01 -10.96 -6.46
C THR A 80 22.71 -11.09 -5.66
N ASP A 81 22.34 -10.10 -4.85
CA ASP A 81 21.05 -9.98 -4.14
C ASP A 81 20.20 -8.78 -4.63
N GLU A 82 20.67 -8.06 -5.65
CA GLU A 82 20.02 -6.90 -6.26
C GLU A 82 18.60 -7.18 -6.75
N ARG A 83 17.65 -6.27 -6.52
CA ARG A 83 16.37 -6.32 -7.23
C ARG A 83 16.56 -5.88 -8.68
N PHE A 84 15.82 -6.46 -9.61
CA PHE A 84 15.88 -6.08 -11.02
C PHE A 84 14.49 -6.13 -11.65
N ALA A 85 14.32 -5.50 -12.80
CA ALA A 85 13.09 -5.58 -13.57
C ALA A 85 13.37 -5.91 -15.03
N VAL A 86 12.34 -6.40 -15.73
CA VAL A 86 12.39 -6.66 -17.17
C VAL A 86 11.34 -5.82 -17.86
N LYS A 87 11.76 -5.04 -18.85
CA LYS A 87 10.87 -4.15 -19.60
C LYS A 87 10.66 -4.64 -21.03
N SER A 88 9.39 -4.86 -21.35
CA SER A 88 8.86 -5.05 -22.70
C SER A 88 7.83 -3.93 -22.95
N GLY A 89 8.29 -2.84 -23.56
CA GLY A 89 7.48 -1.65 -23.86
C GLY A 89 7.04 -0.78 -22.67
N GLY A 90 7.09 -1.24 -21.42
CA GLY A 90 6.79 -0.40 -20.24
C GLY A 90 5.31 0.00 -20.09
N HIS A 91 4.39 -0.82 -20.62
CA HIS A 91 2.94 -0.54 -20.53
C HIS A 91 2.31 -0.89 -19.18
N ASN A 92 2.91 -1.82 -18.41
CA ASN A 92 2.39 -2.16 -17.09
C ASN A 92 2.68 -1.02 -16.10
N PRO A 93 1.65 -0.41 -15.50
CA PRO A 93 1.81 0.76 -14.63
C PRO A 93 2.23 0.45 -13.20
N ASN A 94 2.23 -0.82 -12.78
CA ASN A 94 2.59 -1.20 -11.42
C ASN A 94 4.07 -0.93 -11.16
N ASN A 95 4.35 -0.15 -10.12
CA ASN A 95 5.73 0.12 -9.69
C ASN A 95 6.46 -1.19 -9.34
N GLY A 96 7.72 -1.31 -9.74
CA GLY A 96 8.52 -2.52 -9.52
C GLY A 96 8.30 -3.62 -10.55
N PHE A 97 7.39 -3.46 -11.52
CA PHE A 97 7.11 -4.51 -12.51
C PHE A 97 7.91 -4.32 -13.80
N SER A 98 7.69 -3.18 -14.46
CA SER A 98 8.38 -2.84 -15.71
C SER A 98 9.58 -1.91 -15.49
N SER A 99 9.86 -1.55 -14.24
CA SER A 99 10.92 -0.65 -13.78
C SER A 99 11.33 -1.05 -12.36
N VAL A 100 12.51 -0.63 -11.92
CA VAL A 100 13.08 -1.00 -10.61
C VAL A 100 13.75 0.20 -9.95
N GLN A 101 13.64 0.26 -8.62
CA GLN A 101 14.30 1.30 -7.83
C GLN A 101 15.75 0.93 -7.55
N GLY A 102 16.71 1.66 -8.15
CA GLY A 102 18.13 1.54 -7.84
C GLY A 102 18.79 0.20 -8.20
N GLY A 103 18.11 -0.67 -8.94
CA GLY A 103 18.63 -1.94 -9.45
C GLY A 103 18.77 -1.95 -10.97
N PRO A 104 19.36 -3.00 -11.57
CA PRO A 104 19.50 -3.12 -13.02
C PRO A 104 18.14 -3.31 -13.71
N LEU A 105 17.91 -2.60 -14.81
CA LEU A 105 16.77 -2.81 -15.68
C LEU A 105 17.20 -3.55 -16.95
N ILE A 106 16.58 -4.69 -17.25
CA ILE A 106 16.78 -5.40 -18.52
C ILE A 106 15.72 -4.93 -19.51
N VAL A 107 16.14 -4.21 -20.54
CA VAL A 107 15.25 -3.72 -21.62
C VAL A 107 15.37 -4.63 -22.82
N THR A 108 14.25 -5.24 -23.21
CA THR A 108 14.20 -6.22 -24.30
C THR A 108 14.13 -5.60 -25.69
N GLU A 109 14.26 -4.28 -25.81
CA GLU A 109 14.06 -3.50 -27.05
C GLU A 109 14.79 -4.05 -28.27
N HIS A 110 16.03 -4.55 -28.13
CA HIS A 110 16.80 -5.09 -29.25
C HIS A 110 16.43 -6.54 -29.65
N LEU A 111 15.50 -7.17 -28.93
CA LEU A 111 14.86 -8.42 -29.32
C LEU A 111 13.57 -8.10 -30.07
N ASP A 112 13.66 -7.45 -31.23
CA ASP A 112 12.53 -6.87 -31.95
C ASP A 112 12.15 -7.64 -33.22
N GLN A 113 12.62 -8.86 -33.45
CA GLN A 113 12.23 -9.65 -34.62
C GLN A 113 10.70 -9.89 -34.68
N ALA A 114 10.14 -9.96 -35.88
CA ALA A 114 8.73 -10.30 -36.13
C ALA A 114 8.62 -11.04 -37.48
N ASP A 115 9.31 -12.18 -37.56
CA ASP A 115 9.57 -12.87 -38.81
C ASP A 115 8.48 -13.92 -39.08
N VAL A 116 7.75 -13.76 -40.19
CA VAL A 116 6.70 -14.71 -40.59
C VAL A 116 7.20 -15.73 -41.61
N ASN A 117 6.98 -17.00 -41.31
CA ASN A 117 7.10 -18.07 -42.29
C ASN A 117 5.87 -18.05 -43.22
N GLN A 118 6.04 -17.55 -44.45
CA GLN A 118 4.93 -17.33 -45.39
C GLN A 118 4.09 -18.57 -45.69
N ALA A 119 4.69 -19.75 -45.69
CA ALA A 119 4.01 -21.00 -46.01
C ALA A 119 3.11 -21.49 -44.87
N THR A 120 3.53 -21.30 -43.62
CA THR A 120 2.85 -21.85 -42.43
C THR A 120 2.10 -20.81 -41.61
N GLY A 121 2.45 -19.52 -41.77
CA GLY A 121 1.94 -18.42 -40.96
C GLY A 121 2.49 -18.37 -39.55
N VAL A 122 3.46 -19.21 -39.20
CA VAL A 122 4.15 -19.14 -37.91
C VAL A 122 5.03 -17.90 -37.87
N ILE A 123 4.99 -17.17 -36.75
CA ILE A 123 5.68 -15.90 -36.57
C ILE A 123 6.62 -16.01 -35.37
N ASP A 124 7.89 -15.74 -35.56
CA ASP A 124 8.88 -15.60 -34.49
C ASP A 124 8.92 -14.12 -34.05
N VAL A 125 8.46 -13.85 -32.83
CA VAL A 125 8.26 -12.50 -32.29
C VAL A 125 9.13 -12.30 -31.06
N GLY A 126 10.03 -11.33 -31.12
CA GLY A 126 10.84 -10.91 -29.99
C GLY A 126 10.06 -10.03 -29.00
N PRO A 127 10.32 -10.14 -27.68
CA PRO A 127 9.67 -9.38 -26.61
C PRO A 127 9.87 -7.85 -26.68
N GLY A 128 10.85 -7.37 -27.44
CA GLY A 128 11.14 -5.94 -27.61
C GLY A 128 10.08 -5.18 -28.40
N ASN A 129 9.23 -5.89 -29.15
CA ASN A 129 8.22 -5.24 -29.97
C ASN A 129 7.03 -4.69 -29.16
N ARG A 130 6.51 -3.56 -29.64
CA ARG A 130 5.14 -3.12 -29.41
C ARG A 130 4.21 -3.69 -30.49
N LEU A 131 2.90 -3.74 -30.22
CA LEU A 131 1.92 -4.37 -31.11
C LEU A 131 1.80 -3.69 -32.48
N ASP A 132 1.87 -2.36 -32.51
CA ASP A 132 1.91 -1.58 -33.75
C ASP A 132 3.16 -1.87 -34.59
N GLY A 133 4.32 -2.05 -33.95
CA GLY A 133 5.56 -2.49 -34.60
C GLY A 133 5.44 -3.86 -35.26
N ILE A 134 4.85 -4.85 -34.57
CA ILE A 134 4.59 -6.18 -35.15
C ILE A 134 3.62 -6.05 -36.32
N ALA A 135 2.51 -5.34 -36.14
CA ALA A 135 1.50 -5.17 -37.20
C ALA A 135 2.09 -4.49 -38.45
N ALA A 136 2.96 -3.50 -38.27
CA ALA A 136 3.66 -2.82 -39.37
C ALA A 136 4.62 -3.77 -40.09
N LYS A 137 5.43 -4.57 -39.37
CA LYS A 137 6.35 -5.55 -39.94
C LYS A 137 5.63 -6.66 -40.72
N LEU A 138 4.45 -7.07 -40.27
CA LEU A 138 3.64 -8.10 -40.93
C LEU A 138 2.75 -7.57 -42.06
N GLN A 139 2.56 -6.24 -42.16
CA GLN A 139 1.66 -5.66 -43.14
C GLN A 139 2.06 -6.06 -44.58
N GLY A 140 1.07 -6.55 -45.34
CA GLY A 140 1.27 -7.00 -46.72
C GLY A 140 1.71 -8.46 -46.87
N SER A 141 2.06 -9.15 -45.77
CA SER A 141 2.35 -10.59 -45.79
C SER A 141 1.10 -11.47 -45.99
N GLY A 142 -0.10 -10.91 -45.76
CA GLY A 142 -1.35 -11.67 -45.68
C GLY A 142 -1.52 -12.44 -44.36
N TRP A 143 -0.61 -12.23 -43.42
CA TRP A 143 -0.65 -12.77 -42.05
C TRP A 143 -0.68 -11.63 -41.04
N THR A 144 -1.31 -11.88 -39.89
CA THR A 144 -1.27 -11.04 -38.69
C THR A 144 -1.08 -11.93 -37.46
N PHE A 145 -0.94 -11.31 -36.30
CA PHE A 145 -0.91 -11.98 -35.02
C PHE A 145 -2.14 -11.60 -34.19
N VAL A 146 -2.53 -12.47 -33.25
CA VAL A 146 -3.59 -12.18 -32.28
C VAL A 146 -2.97 -11.38 -31.13
N GLY A 147 -2.91 -10.05 -31.29
CA GLY A 147 -2.34 -9.11 -30.32
C GLY A 147 -3.38 -8.50 -29.37
N GLY A 148 -2.94 -7.53 -28.56
CA GLY A 148 -3.82 -6.67 -27.77
C GLY A 148 -4.58 -5.64 -28.63
N ARG A 149 -5.22 -4.67 -27.97
CA ARG A 149 -6.13 -3.72 -28.63
C ARG A 149 -5.61 -2.28 -28.69
N ILE A 150 -4.50 -1.99 -28.00
CA ILE A 150 -3.78 -0.72 -27.99
C ILE A 150 -2.36 -0.93 -28.54
N GLY A 151 -2.03 -0.28 -29.65
CA GLY A 151 -0.80 -0.49 -30.43
C GLY A 151 0.50 -0.35 -29.63
N ASN A 152 0.56 0.60 -28.70
CA ASN A 152 1.73 0.89 -27.89
C ASN A 152 2.07 -0.19 -26.86
N THR A 153 1.21 -1.20 -26.66
CA THR A 153 1.45 -2.26 -25.67
C THR A 153 2.66 -3.12 -26.05
N GLY A 154 3.53 -3.45 -25.09
CA GLY A 154 4.62 -4.39 -25.31
C GLY A 154 4.11 -5.83 -25.38
N VAL A 155 4.62 -6.62 -26.34
CA VAL A 155 4.13 -7.99 -26.58
C VAL A 155 4.44 -8.95 -25.42
N GLY A 156 5.56 -8.75 -24.72
CA GLY A 156 6.06 -9.71 -23.74
C GLY A 156 5.09 -9.91 -22.56
N GLY A 157 4.79 -8.82 -21.86
CA GLY A 157 3.82 -8.84 -20.76
C GLY A 157 2.38 -9.13 -21.22
N LEU A 158 2.01 -8.68 -22.42
CA LEU A 158 0.67 -8.94 -22.99
C LEU A 158 0.41 -10.45 -23.13
N VAL A 159 1.29 -11.16 -23.82
CA VAL A 159 1.12 -12.60 -24.08
C VAL A 159 1.22 -13.41 -22.79
N LEU A 160 2.11 -13.06 -21.87
CA LEU A 160 2.28 -13.79 -20.60
C LEU A 160 1.10 -13.63 -19.63
N GLY A 161 0.38 -12.51 -19.69
CA GLY A 161 -0.85 -12.29 -18.91
C GLY A 161 -2.11 -12.91 -19.52
N GLY A 162 -2.03 -13.48 -20.73
CA GLY A 162 -3.17 -13.98 -21.50
C GLY A 162 -3.38 -13.20 -22.79
N GLY A 163 -3.67 -11.91 -22.67
CA GLY A 163 -3.85 -10.96 -23.76
C GLY A 163 -5.24 -11.03 -24.40
N LEU A 164 -5.99 -9.94 -24.29
CA LEU A 164 -7.32 -9.78 -24.90
C LEU A 164 -7.21 -8.99 -26.21
N SER A 165 -7.59 -9.66 -27.30
CA SER A 165 -7.57 -9.19 -28.69
C SER A 165 -8.95 -8.80 -29.20
N TYR A 166 -8.97 -7.98 -30.26
CA TYR A 166 -10.17 -7.82 -31.10
C TYR A 166 -10.61 -9.14 -31.75
N MET A 167 -9.69 -10.08 -31.97
CA MET A 167 -9.98 -11.37 -32.61
C MET A 167 -10.19 -12.51 -31.60
N SER A 168 -10.36 -12.21 -30.31
CA SER A 168 -10.37 -13.26 -29.27
C SER A 168 -11.56 -14.21 -29.39
N ALA A 169 -12.71 -13.73 -29.89
CA ALA A 169 -13.86 -14.59 -30.11
C ALA A 169 -13.66 -15.58 -31.28
N GLN A 170 -12.67 -15.34 -32.16
CA GLN A 170 -12.26 -16.26 -33.22
C GLN A 170 -11.17 -17.23 -32.79
N TYR A 171 -10.25 -16.79 -31.91
CA TYR A 171 -8.99 -17.49 -31.70
C TYR A 171 -8.57 -17.69 -30.24
N GLY A 172 -9.36 -17.24 -29.26
CA GLY A 172 -9.03 -17.29 -27.85
C GLY A 172 -8.10 -16.15 -27.42
N TRP A 173 -7.34 -16.35 -26.34
CA TRP A 173 -6.37 -15.36 -25.86
C TRP A 173 -5.20 -15.21 -26.83
N ALA A 174 -4.47 -14.09 -26.78
CA ALA A 174 -3.19 -13.97 -27.49
C ALA A 174 -2.23 -15.12 -27.12
N ALA A 175 -2.22 -15.50 -25.84
CA ALA A 175 -1.50 -16.63 -25.28
C ALA A 175 -1.90 -17.99 -25.88
N SER A 176 -3.17 -18.15 -26.31
CA SER A 176 -3.67 -19.40 -26.91
C SER A 176 -3.01 -19.71 -28.26
N LEU A 177 -2.40 -18.71 -28.90
CA LEU A 177 -1.71 -18.85 -30.20
C LEU A 177 -0.21 -19.13 -30.04
N VAL A 178 0.33 -19.16 -28.82
CA VAL A 178 1.73 -19.50 -28.61
C VAL A 178 1.94 -20.98 -28.88
N LEU A 179 2.87 -21.31 -29.76
CA LEU A 179 3.31 -22.67 -30.07
C LEU A 179 4.52 -23.07 -29.22
N GLU A 180 5.42 -22.13 -28.97
CA GLU A 180 6.65 -22.33 -28.19
C GLU A 180 7.15 -20.99 -27.62
N TYR A 181 7.75 -21.03 -26.43
CA TYR A 181 8.54 -19.92 -25.88
C TYR A 181 10.02 -20.29 -25.88
N GLU A 182 10.88 -19.38 -26.31
CA GLU A 182 12.29 -19.41 -25.94
C GLU A 182 12.47 -18.63 -24.64
N ILE A 183 13.06 -19.26 -23.63
CA ILE A 183 13.12 -18.76 -22.26
C ILE A 183 14.53 -18.88 -21.70
N VAL A 184 14.94 -17.87 -20.93
CA VAL A 184 16.11 -17.93 -20.05
C VAL A 184 15.61 -18.19 -18.62
N PHE A 185 15.99 -19.33 -18.07
CA PHE A 185 15.65 -19.73 -16.70
C PHE A 185 16.48 -18.98 -15.65
N ALA A 186 16.10 -19.10 -14.37
CA ALA A 186 16.77 -18.43 -13.26
C ALA A 186 18.26 -18.79 -13.14
N ASN A 187 18.63 -20.02 -13.49
CA ASN A 187 20.03 -20.48 -13.54
C ASN A 187 20.79 -20.03 -14.81
N GLY A 188 20.15 -19.24 -15.67
CA GLY A 188 20.69 -18.74 -16.92
C GLY A 188 20.76 -19.78 -18.05
N THR A 189 20.17 -20.96 -17.92
CA THR A 189 20.04 -21.89 -19.06
C THR A 189 18.96 -21.41 -20.04
N ILE A 190 19.19 -21.64 -21.33
CA ILE A 190 18.24 -21.29 -22.39
C ILE A 190 17.43 -22.54 -22.73
N GLY A 191 16.11 -22.41 -22.72
CA GLY A 191 15.17 -23.48 -23.01
C GLY A 191 14.16 -23.12 -24.08
N ARG A 192 13.54 -24.15 -24.65
CA ARG A 192 12.37 -24.06 -25.52
C ARG A 192 11.21 -24.75 -24.84
N VAL A 193 10.13 -24.04 -24.58
CA VAL A 193 8.98 -24.51 -23.80
C VAL A 193 7.76 -24.60 -24.72
N ASN A 194 7.28 -25.80 -24.94
CA ASN A 194 6.09 -26.11 -25.71
C ASN A 194 5.26 -27.20 -25.02
N LYS A 195 4.13 -27.56 -25.62
CA LYS A 195 3.18 -28.54 -25.07
C LYS A 195 3.75 -29.95 -24.92
N ASP A 196 4.81 -30.30 -25.65
CA ASP A 196 5.31 -31.67 -25.73
C ASP A 196 6.52 -31.91 -24.80
N ASN A 197 7.28 -30.86 -24.45
CA ASN A 197 8.49 -30.97 -23.63
C ASN A 197 8.38 -30.44 -22.20
N TYR A 198 7.61 -29.37 -21.97
CA TYR A 198 7.39 -28.75 -20.67
C TYR A 198 5.92 -28.34 -20.51
N PRO A 199 4.96 -29.30 -20.55
CA PRO A 199 3.53 -29.02 -20.62
C PRO A 199 3.01 -28.16 -19.46
N ASP A 200 3.49 -28.42 -18.24
CA ASP A 200 3.08 -27.70 -17.03
C ASP A 200 3.56 -26.24 -17.05
N LEU A 201 4.83 -26.01 -17.40
CA LEU A 201 5.38 -24.66 -17.56
C LEU A 201 4.77 -23.92 -18.75
N PHE A 202 4.51 -24.63 -19.86
CA PHE A 202 3.87 -24.07 -21.04
C PHE A 202 2.45 -23.59 -20.74
N LYS A 203 1.72 -24.30 -19.87
CA LYS A 203 0.43 -23.86 -19.31
C LYS A 203 0.62 -22.69 -18.35
N ALA A 204 1.60 -22.76 -17.44
CA ALA A 204 1.84 -21.74 -16.40
C ALA A 204 2.21 -20.37 -16.98
N LEU A 205 2.98 -20.32 -18.07
CA LEU A 205 3.34 -19.08 -18.77
C LEU A 205 2.14 -18.34 -19.39
N LYS A 206 0.97 -18.98 -19.51
CA LYS A 206 -0.25 -18.40 -20.10
C LYS A 206 -1.18 -17.94 -18.97
N GLY A 207 -1.08 -16.66 -18.61
CA GLY A 207 -1.74 -16.11 -17.42
C GLY A 207 -0.89 -16.25 -16.16
N GLY A 208 0.42 -16.34 -16.27
CA GLY A 208 1.32 -16.40 -15.12
C GLY A 208 2.36 -15.30 -15.10
N GLY A 209 2.37 -14.41 -16.10
CA GLY A 209 3.36 -13.35 -16.20
C GLY A 209 4.77 -13.90 -16.42
N ASN A 210 5.77 -13.10 -16.09
CA ASN A 210 7.19 -13.46 -16.18
C ASN A 210 7.73 -14.08 -14.87
N ASN A 211 6.86 -14.73 -14.09
CA ASN A 211 7.21 -15.40 -12.83
C ASN A 211 8.04 -16.67 -12.99
N PHE A 212 8.37 -17.09 -14.23
CA PHE A 212 9.01 -18.38 -14.52
C PHE A 212 10.31 -18.27 -15.34
N GLY A 213 10.72 -17.05 -15.68
CA GLY A 213 11.93 -16.77 -16.46
C GLY A 213 11.73 -15.62 -17.45
N ILE A 214 12.78 -15.29 -18.18
CA ILE A 214 12.78 -14.18 -19.17
C ILE A 214 12.57 -14.77 -20.56
N ILE A 215 11.45 -14.43 -21.19
CA ILE A 215 11.18 -14.86 -22.58
C ILE A 215 12.01 -14.03 -23.55
N THR A 216 12.65 -14.69 -24.51
CA THR A 216 13.48 -14.05 -25.55
C THR A 216 12.88 -14.20 -26.95
N ASN A 217 11.96 -15.14 -27.15
CA ASN A 217 11.18 -15.28 -28.38
C ASN A 217 9.82 -15.95 -28.12
N TYR A 218 8.77 -15.44 -28.75
CA TYR A 218 7.46 -16.06 -28.83
C TYR A 218 7.27 -16.62 -30.24
N ARG A 219 7.11 -17.94 -30.37
CA ARG A 219 6.71 -18.56 -31.62
C ARG A 219 5.19 -18.64 -31.66
N LEU A 220 4.56 -17.77 -32.44
CA LEU A 220 3.11 -17.59 -32.49
C LEU A 220 2.52 -18.18 -33.77
N GLN A 221 1.33 -18.77 -33.67
CA GLN A 221 0.52 -19.09 -34.83
C GLN A 221 -0.18 -17.83 -35.34
N GLY A 222 0.30 -17.29 -36.46
CA GLY A 222 -0.34 -16.18 -37.15
C GLY A 222 -1.67 -16.57 -37.80
N GLN A 223 -2.50 -15.56 -38.03
CA GLN A 223 -3.83 -15.68 -38.63
C GLN A 223 -3.87 -14.95 -39.97
N ARG A 224 -4.67 -15.46 -40.91
CA ARG A 224 -4.85 -14.81 -42.20
C ARG A 224 -5.57 -13.48 -42.01
N GLN A 225 -5.00 -12.41 -42.56
CA GLN A 225 -5.56 -11.07 -42.40
C GLN A 225 -5.65 -10.34 -43.73
N GLY A 226 -6.87 -9.92 -44.05
CA GLY A 226 -7.15 -8.97 -45.12
C GLY A 226 -7.40 -7.57 -44.58
N LYS A 227 -8.13 -6.74 -45.33
CA LYS A 227 -8.65 -5.47 -44.80
C LYS A 227 -9.64 -5.75 -43.67
N ILE A 228 -9.62 -4.87 -42.68
CA ILE A 228 -10.58 -4.86 -41.57
C ILE A 228 -11.47 -3.62 -41.69
N TRP A 229 -12.53 -3.58 -40.90
CA TRP A 229 -13.33 -2.38 -40.68
C TRP A 229 -13.27 -2.02 -39.21
N GLY A 230 -13.00 -0.77 -38.90
CA GLY A 230 -12.92 -0.35 -37.49
C GLY A 230 -12.55 1.11 -37.31
N GLY A 231 -12.67 1.54 -36.06
CA GLY A 231 -12.45 2.91 -35.61
C GLY A 231 -13.15 3.18 -34.28
N ASN A 232 -13.25 4.44 -33.94
CA ASN A 232 -13.85 4.93 -32.71
C ASN A 232 -15.17 5.67 -32.97
N LEU A 233 -16.13 5.45 -32.09
CA LEU A 233 -17.29 6.31 -31.87
C LEU A 233 -17.06 7.12 -30.59
N VAL A 234 -17.39 8.42 -30.60
CA VAL A 234 -17.32 9.28 -29.40
C VAL A 234 -18.68 9.91 -29.14
N PHE A 235 -19.12 9.90 -27.88
CA PHE A 235 -20.39 10.47 -27.45
C PHE A 235 -20.15 11.40 -26.26
N LEU A 236 -20.81 12.56 -26.25
CA LEU A 236 -21.00 13.29 -24.98
C LEU A 236 -21.96 12.51 -24.09
N ARG A 237 -21.64 12.44 -22.80
CA ARG A 237 -22.43 11.69 -21.82
C ARG A 237 -23.79 12.35 -21.59
N THR A 238 -24.84 11.53 -21.55
CA THR A 238 -26.13 11.88 -20.95
C THR A 238 -26.67 10.65 -20.23
N PRO A 239 -27.52 10.80 -19.20
CA PRO A 239 -28.12 9.65 -18.51
C PRO A 239 -28.84 8.70 -19.48
N ALA A 240 -29.49 9.23 -20.53
CA ALA A 240 -30.15 8.41 -21.54
C ALA A 240 -29.16 7.59 -22.38
N LYS A 241 -27.98 8.16 -22.69
CA LYS A 241 -26.92 7.45 -23.42
C LYS A 241 -26.24 6.40 -22.55
N ASP A 242 -26.01 6.66 -21.26
CA ASP A 242 -25.46 5.68 -20.33
C ASP A 242 -26.29 4.39 -20.36
N LYS A 243 -27.61 4.51 -20.21
CA LYS A 243 -28.54 3.38 -20.25
C LYS A 243 -28.47 2.59 -21.56
N LYS A 244 -28.49 3.31 -22.69
CA LYS A 244 -28.43 2.68 -24.02
C LYS A 244 -27.11 1.95 -24.24
N LEU A 245 -25.98 2.54 -23.86
CA LEU A 245 -24.65 1.99 -24.09
C LEU A 245 -24.33 0.82 -23.16
N LEU A 246 -24.72 0.91 -21.88
CA LEU A 246 -24.63 -0.20 -20.92
C LEU A 246 -25.48 -1.39 -21.36
N LYS A 247 -26.70 -1.13 -21.85
CA LYS A 247 -27.54 -2.16 -22.45
C LYS A 247 -26.90 -2.74 -23.71
N ALA A 248 -26.39 -1.89 -24.60
CA ALA A 248 -25.78 -2.32 -25.85
C ALA A 248 -24.58 -3.25 -25.63
N VAL A 249 -23.70 -2.97 -24.66
CA VAL A 249 -22.56 -3.85 -24.37
C VAL A 249 -22.99 -5.18 -23.77
N ARG A 250 -24.00 -5.19 -22.89
CA ARG A 250 -24.58 -6.41 -22.33
C ARG A 250 -25.21 -7.28 -23.42
N ASP A 251 -26.04 -6.69 -24.27
CA ASP A 251 -26.73 -7.36 -25.38
C ASP A 251 -25.75 -7.83 -26.46
N PHE A 252 -24.74 -7.03 -26.78
CA PHE A 252 -23.68 -7.44 -27.70
C PHE A 252 -22.93 -8.67 -27.18
N THR A 253 -22.68 -8.73 -25.86
CA THR A 253 -21.97 -9.85 -25.24
C THR A 253 -22.76 -11.16 -25.28
N GLU A 254 -24.10 -11.10 -25.17
CA GLU A 254 -24.96 -12.29 -25.23
C GLU A 254 -25.35 -12.67 -26.67
N TYR A 255 -25.82 -11.70 -27.45
CA TYR A 255 -26.53 -11.96 -28.70
C TYR A 255 -25.65 -11.85 -29.95
N ASN A 256 -24.42 -11.33 -29.84
CA ASN A 256 -23.50 -11.36 -30.98
C ASN A 256 -23.00 -12.79 -31.22
N THR A 257 -23.50 -13.41 -32.29
CA THR A 257 -23.09 -14.74 -32.76
C THR A 257 -21.96 -14.71 -33.79
N ASP A 258 -21.52 -13.52 -34.20
CA ASP A 258 -20.47 -13.36 -35.20
C ASP A 258 -19.12 -13.11 -34.51
N PRO A 259 -18.20 -14.09 -34.50
CA PRO A 259 -16.94 -13.98 -33.76
C PRO A 259 -16.01 -12.90 -34.33
N LYS A 260 -16.29 -12.39 -35.55
CA LYS A 260 -15.47 -11.35 -36.20
C LYS A 260 -15.70 -9.95 -35.67
N ALA A 261 -16.79 -9.73 -34.93
CA ALA A 261 -17.14 -8.44 -34.38
C ALA A 261 -16.66 -8.32 -32.93
N ALA A 262 -16.00 -7.22 -32.60
CA ALA A 262 -15.56 -6.91 -31.25
C ALA A 262 -15.73 -5.43 -30.92
N VAL A 263 -15.95 -5.14 -29.64
CA VAL A 263 -16.09 -3.78 -29.12
C VAL A 263 -15.31 -3.56 -27.83
N ILE A 264 -14.93 -2.31 -27.56
CA ILE A 264 -14.54 -1.84 -26.23
C ILE A 264 -15.41 -0.63 -25.96
N VAL A 265 -16.19 -0.64 -24.87
CA VAL A 265 -17.12 0.44 -24.55
C VAL A 265 -16.60 1.14 -23.30
N THR A 266 -16.07 2.35 -23.44
CA THR A 266 -15.39 3.05 -22.33
C THR A 266 -16.12 4.33 -21.99
N ALA A 267 -16.42 4.55 -20.72
CA ALA A 267 -16.85 5.84 -20.20
C ALA A 267 -15.65 6.56 -19.57
N GLU A 268 -15.55 7.88 -19.76
CA GLU A 268 -14.42 8.70 -19.33
C GLU A 268 -14.87 10.03 -18.72
N ARG A 269 -14.17 10.49 -17.69
CA ARG A 269 -14.43 11.75 -16.96
C ARG A 269 -13.14 12.47 -16.57
N THR A 270 -13.09 13.80 -16.76
CA THR A 270 -11.91 14.65 -16.47
C THR A 270 -12.27 15.94 -15.71
N ASN A 271 -11.27 16.66 -15.14
CA ASN A 271 -11.54 17.82 -14.27
C ASN A 271 -11.37 19.23 -14.83
N ILE A 272 -10.59 19.43 -15.89
CA ILE A 272 -10.43 20.77 -16.48
C ILE A 272 -11.56 20.96 -17.51
N ASN A 273 -12.62 21.71 -17.14
CA ASN A 273 -13.80 22.01 -17.98
C ASN A 273 -14.69 20.79 -18.36
N VAL A 274 -14.63 19.72 -17.54
CA VAL A 274 -15.46 18.49 -17.55
C VAL A 274 -15.87 17.98 -18.94
N VAL A 275 -14.96 17.22 -19.56
CA VAL A 275 -15.34 16.28 -20.61
C VAL A 275 -15.83 15.00 -19.92
N ASP A 276 -17.11 14.69 -20.11
CA ASP A 276 -17.77 13.47 -19.65
C ASP A 276 -18.31 12.78 -20.89
N SER A 277 -17.72 11.65 -21.25
CA SER A 277 -17.90 11.07 -22.58
C SER A 277 -17.89 9.56 -22.57
N TRP A 278 -18.35 8.99 -23.68
CA TRP A 278 -18.15 7.58 -24.02
C TRP A 278 -17.29 7.49 -25.28
N ILE A 279 -16.31 6.60 -25.25
CA ILE A 279 -15.45 6.25 -26.37
C ILE A 279 -15.66 4.76 -26.64
N ILE A 280 -16.08 4.42 -27.85
CA ILE A 280 -16.35 3.04 -28.25
C ILE A 280 -15.42 2.65 -29.38
N PHE A 281 -14.62 1.62 -29.17
CA PHE A 281 -13.79 1.03 -30.22
C PHE A 281 -14.61 -0.05 -30.90
N LEU A 282 -14.77 0.04 -32.22
CA LEU A 282 -15.44 -0.97 -33.04
C LEU A 282 -14.42 -1.66 -33.95
N PHE A 283 -14.55 -2.97 -34.06
CA PHE A 283 -13.73 -3.81 -34.91
C PHE A 283 -14.57 -4.89 -35.60
N TYR A 284 -14.30 -5.10 -36.88
CA TYR A 284 -14.78 -6.23 -37.64
C TYR A 284 -13.66 -6.83 -38.49
N ASP A 285 -13.42 -8.15 -38.35
CA ASP A 285 -12.46 -8.91 -39.15
C ASP A 285 -12.97 -9.19 -40.58
N GLY A 286 -13.00 -8.13 -41.38
CA GLY A 286 -13.37 -8.12 -42.78
C GLY A 286 -13.52 -6.69 -43.30
N PRO A 287 -13.66 -6.50 -44.62
CA PRO A 287 -13.68 -5.16 -45.23
C PRO A 287 -14.87 -4.30 -44.79
N SER A 288 -15.97 -4.93 -44.38
CA SER A 288 -17.18 -4.27 -43.87
C SER A 288 -18.00 -5.24 -43.00
N PRO A 289 -18.60 -4.77 -41.89
CA PRO A 289 -19.51 -5.59 -41.09
C PRO A 289 -20.83 -5.86 -41.86
N PRO A 290 -21.56 -6.94 -41.52
CA PRO A 290 -22.92 -7.13 -41.99
C PRO A 290 -23.81 -5.93 -41.61
N PRO A 291 -24.82 -5.59 -42.43
CA PRO A 291 -25.80 -4.56 -42.06
C PRO A 291 -26.42 -4.88 -40.70
N GLY A 292 -26.58 -3.88 -39.85
CA GLY A 292 -27.19 -4.06 -38.53
C GLY A 292 -26.22 -4.44 -37.41
N LYS A 293 -24.97 -4.81 -37.72
CA LYS A 293 -24.07 -5.47 -36.74
C LYS A 293 -23.74 -4.60 -35.52
N PHE A 294 -23.66 -3.28 -35.68
CA PHE A 294 -23.31 -2.34 -34.61
C PHE A 294 -24.41 -1.31 -34.33
N ASP A 295 -25.65 -1.55 -34.80
CA ASP A 295 -26.78 -0.60 -34.67
C ASP A 295 -27.03 -0.19 -33.21
N ASN A 296 -26.90 -1.14 -32.27
CA ASN A 296 -27.01 -0.87 -30.83
C ASN A 296 -26.06 0.22 -30.31
N PHE A 297 -24.96 0.48 -31.02
CA PHE A 297 -24.02 1.55 -30.71
C PHE A 297 -24.17 2.76 -31.64
N THR A 298 -24.35 2.56 -32.94
CA THR A 298 -24.44 3.67 -33.92
C THR A 298 -25.74 4.45 -33.80
N ASP A 299 -26.85 3.80 -33.43
CA ASP A 299 -28.17 4.45 -33.27
C ASP A 299 -28.26 5.34 -32.02
N VAL A 300 -27.23 5.30 -31.17
CA VAL A 300 -27.09 6.20 -30.01
C VAL A 300 -26.63 7.61 -30.44
N ASN A 301 -26.43 7.83 -31.75
CA ASN A 301 -26.04 9.09 -32.38
C ASN A 301 -24.69 9.63 -31.84
N PRO A 302 -23.57 9.05 -32.31
CA PRO A 302 -22.24 9.51 -31.94
C PRO A 302 -21.99 10.95 -32.42
N LEU A 303 -21.20 11.69 -31.64
CA LEU A 303 -20.69 12.99 -32.03
C LEU A 303 -19.60 12.86 -33.11
N LEU A 304 -18.78 11.82 -32.98
CA LEU A 304 -17.70 11.50 -33.92
C LEU A 304 -17.77 10.01 -34.26
N ASP A 305 -17.67 9.70 -35.55
CA ASP A 305 -17.50 8.34 -36.07
C ASP A 305 -16.28 8.33 -37.00
N THR A 306 -15.29 7.51 -36.65
CA THR A 306 -14.06 7.34 -37.43
C THR A 306 -13.97 5.96 -38.08
N THR A 307 -15.04 5.16 -38.00
CA THR A 307 -15.07 3.80 -38.53
C THR A 307 -14.98 3.80 -40.05
N ARG A 308 -14.10 2.95 -40.58
CA ARG A 308 -13.90 2.76 -42.01
C ARG A 308 -13.11 1.49 -42.26
N GLN A 309 -13.18 1.01 -43.50
CA GLN A 309 -12.28 -0.02 -43.99
C GLN A 309 -10.82 0.49 -43.95
N ARG A 310 -9.90 -0.32 -43.41
CA ARG A 310 -8.48 0.01 -43.27
C ARG A 310 -7.64 -1.26 -43.10
N THR A 311 -6.31 -1.13 -42.98
CA THR A 311 -5.45 -2.26 -42.60
C THR A 311 -5.48 -2.48 -41.09
N TYR A 312 -5.04 -3.66 -40.63
CA TYR A 312 -4.91 -3.94 -39.21
C TYR A 312 -3.81 -3.07 -38.55
N ALA A 313 -2.69 -2.83 -39.25
CA ALA A 313 -1.62 -1.98 -38.72
C ALA A 313 -2.07 -0.52 -38.57
N ASP A 314 -2.86 0.01 -39.54
CA ASP A 314 -3.46 1.35 -39.41
C ASP A 314 -4.36 1.47 -38.18
N LEU A 315 -5.11 0.41 -37.83
CA LEU A 315 -5.96 0.40 -36.65
C LEU A 315 -5.12 0.37 -35.36
N MET A 316 -4.09 -0.47 -35.30
CA MET A 316 -3.18 -0.54 -34.15
C MET A 316 -2.48 0.80 -33.92
N ALA A 317 -1.92 1.42 -34.97
CA ALA A 317 -1.30 2.74 -34.87
C ALA A 317 -2.30 3.82 -34.45
N LEU A 318 -3.54 3.78 -34.98
CA LEU A 318 -4.57 4.75 -34.61
C LEU A 318 -4.89 4.69 -33.12
N SER A 319 -4.90 3.52 -32.49
CA SER A 319 -5.31 3.40 -31.08
C SER A 319 -4.41 4.12 -30.07
N ASN A 320 -3.19 4.52 -30.46
CA ASN A 320 -2.19 5.09 -29.53
C ASN A 320 -2.52 6.48 -28.99
N TRP A 321 -3.54 7.17 -29.51
CA TRP A 321 -3.93 8.49 -28.98
C TRP A 321 -4.43 8.43 -27.53
N VAL A 322 -4.82 7.25 -27.03
CA VAL A 322 -5.23 7.05 -25.63
C VAL A 322 -4.06 6.93 -24.66
N VAL A 323 -2.81 6.94 -25.15
CA VAL A 323 -1.61 6.91 -24.31
C VAL A 323 -1.36 8.30 -23.73
N LEU A 324 -1.67 8.48 -22.44
CA LEU A 324 -1.47 9.73 -21.73
C LEU A 324 -0.03 9.81 -21.18
N LYS A 325 0.86 10.43 -21.96
CA LYS A 325 2.25 10.65 -21.53
C LYS A 325 2.32 11.72 -20.46
N GLY A 326 3.17 11.50 -19.45
CA GLY A 326 3.38 12.46 -18.35
C GLY A 326 2.47 12.27 -17.15
N GLU A 327 1.56 11.30 -17.19
CA GLU A 327 0.66 10.98 -16.09
C GLU A 327 1.08 9.72 -15.34
N VAL A 328 0.75 9.68 -14.06
CA VAL A 328 0.69 8.46 -13.27
C VAL A 328 -0.60 7.76 -13.63
N VAL A 329 -0.56 6.46 -13.87
CA VAL A 329 -1.75 5.67 -14.21
C VAL A 329 -1.85 4.49 -13.27
N ASP A 330 -3.05 4.21 -12.76
CA ASP A 330 -3.40 2.96 -12.07
C ASP A 330 -4.52 2.26 -12.84
N ILE A 331 -4.45 0.93 -12.91
CA ILE A 331 -5.40 0.09 -13.64
C ILE A 331 -5.77 -1.12 -12.77
N ALA A 332 -7.07 -1.42 -12.64
CA ALA A 332 -7.59 -2.64 -12.02
C ALA A 332 -8.66 -3.30 -12.89
N THR A 333 -8.93 -4.59 -12.65
CA THR A 333 -10.01 -5.30 -13.36
C THR A 333 -10.89 -6.17 -12.47
N GLU A 334 -12.17 -6.29 -12.83
CA GLU A 334 -13.04 -7.35 -12.33
C GLU A 334 -13.74 -8.04 -13.50
N THR A 335 -13.82 -9.37 -13.46
CA THR A 335 -14.61 -10.14 -14.43
C THR A 335 -15.95 -10.47 -13.79
N ILE A 336 -17.02 -10.24 -14.53
CA ILE A 336 -18.39 -10.50 -14.06
C ILE A 336 -19.14 -11.37 -15.06
N PRO A 337 -20.09 -12.23 -14.63
CA PRO A 337 -21.06 -12.79 -15.56
C PRO A 337 -22.02 -11.69 -16.01
N ILE A 338 -22.55 -11.81 -17.22
CA ILE A 338 -23.60 -10.88 -17.65
C ILE A 338 -24.89 -11.10 -16.85
N PRO A 339 -25.65 -10.03 -16.53
CA PRO A 339 -26.97 -10.17 -15.94
C PRO A 339 -28.01 -10.68 -16.93
N SER A 340 -29.13 -11.18 -16.41
CA SER A 340 -30.36 -11.42 -17.18
C SER A 340 -30.87 -10.11 -17.79
N ALA A 341 -31.78 -10.19 -18.76
CA ALA A 341 -32.44 -9.00 -19.30
C ALA A 341 -33.31 -8.29 -18.23
N GLU A 342 -33.84 -9.03 -17.25
CA GLU A 342 -34.66 -8.47 -16.16
C GLU A 342 -33.80 -7.70 -15.15
N ASP A 343 -32.56 -8.16 -14.93
CA ASP A 343 -31.62 -7.58 -13.95
C ASP A 343 -30.62 -6.59 -14.58
N GLU A 344 -30.69 -6.36 -15.89
CA GLU A 344 -29.69 -5.58 -16.64
C GLU A 344 -29.49 -4.18 -16.05
N ILE A 345 -30.58 -3.52 -15.66
CA ILE A 345 -30.55 -2.17 -15.08
C ILE A 345 -29.89 -2.21 -13.71
N LYS A 346 -30.31 -3.15 -12.85
CA LYS A 346 -29.81 -3.28 -11.47
C LYS A 346 -28.29 -3.47 -11.47
N VAL A 347 -27.78 -4.35 -12.34
CA VAL A 347 -26.37 -4.71 -12.38
C VAL A 347 -25.56 -3.68 -13.16
N MET A 348 -25.88 -3.42 -14.43
CA MET A 348 -25.03 -2.59 -15.29
C MET A 348 -25.01 -1.13 -14.83
N GLU A 349 -26.18 -0.53 -14.55
CA GLU A 349 -26.22 0.83 -14.01
C GLU A 349 -25.69 0.87 -12.57
N GLY A 350 -25.94 -0.16 -11.75
CA GLY A 350 -25.43 -0.23 -10.38
C GLY A 350 -23.91 -0.18 -10.29
N LEU A 351 -23.22 -0.94 -11.15
CA LEU A 351 -21.76 -0.93 -11.23
C LEU A 351 -21.23 0.38 -11.82
N HIS A 352 -21.87 0.89 -12.88
CA HIS A 352 -21.48 2.17 -13.48
C HIS A 352 -21.63 3.34 -12.48
N ASN A 353 -22.74 3.37 -11.74
CA ASN A 353 -23.00 4.38 -10.71
C ASN A 353 -22.03 4.25 -9.54
N HIS A 354 -21.66 3.04 -9.13
CA HIS A 354 -20.61 2.86 -8.10
C HIS A 354 -19.30 3.53 -8.54
N TRP A 355 -18.82 3.20 -9.75
CA TRP A 355 -17.63 3.85 -10.30
C TRP A 355 -17.79 5.38 -10.36
N ARG A 356 -18.92 5.88 -10.89
CA ARG A 356 -19.17 7.33 -10.94
C ARG A 356 -19.11 7.99 -9.56
N ASN A 357 -19.76 7.39 -8.56
CA ASN A 357 -19.77 7.91 -7.18
C ASN A 357 -18.37 7.97 -6.56
N VAL A 358 -17.53 6.95 -6.81
CA VAL A 358 -16.14 6.99 -6.32
C VAL A 358 -15.35 8.07 -7.08
N THR A 359 -15.47 8.13 -8.41
CA THR A 359 -14.77 9.15 -9.21
C THR A 359 -15.17 10.59 -8.85
N ASP A 360 -16.40 10.84 -8.43
CA ASP A 360 -16.85 12.18 -7.99
C ASP A 360 -15.99 12.73 -6.85
N THR A 361 -15.45 11.86 -6.00
CA THR A 361 -14.58 12.25 -4.89
C THR A 361 -13.16 12.62 -5.32
N THR A 362 -12.75 12.24 -6.52
CA THR A 362 -11.39 12.45 -7.04
C THR A 362 -11.31 13.44 -8.19
N LEU A 363 -12.43 14.01 -8.62
CA LEU A 363 -12.45 14.97 -9.73
C LEU A 363 -11.60 16.22 -9.45
N LEU A 364 -11.26 16.57 -8.21
CA LEU A 364 -10.36 17.71 -7.97
C LEU A 364 -8.87 17.37 -8.09
N GLU A 365 -8.52 16.10 -8.35
CA GLU A 365 -7.13 15.69 -8.47
C GLU A 365 -6.48 16.26 -9.76
N PRO A 366 -5.31 16.94 -9.69
CA PRO A 366 -4.70 17.53 -10.87
C PRO A 366 -4.41 16.53 -11.98
N GLY A 367 -4.92 16.82 -13.18
CA GLY A 367 -4.78 15.98 -14.36
C GLY A 367 -5.57 14.66 -14.28
N ILE A 368 -6.63 14.59 -13.46
CA ILE A 368 -7.44 13.39 -13.35
C ILE A 368 -8.13 13.03 -14.68
N VAL A 369 -7.89 11.80 -15.12
CA VAL A 369 -8.67 11.10 -16.14
C VAL A 369 -9.14 9.78 -15.53
N ALA A 370 -10.41 9.69 -15.20
CA ALA A 370 -11.01 8.45 -14.72
C ALA A 370 -11.76 7.77 -15.86
N SER A 371 -11.56 6.46 -16.05
CA SER A 371 -12.34 5.68 -17.01
C SER A 371 -12.79 4.32 -16.49
N ILE A 372 -13.88 3.81 -17.08
CA ILE A 372 -14.35 2.44 -16.91
C ILE A 372 -14.66 1.85 -18.28
N ALA A 373 -13.99 0.76 -18.64
CA ALA A 373 -14.17 0.05 -19.90
C ALA A 373 -14.89 -1.28 -19.69
N TRP A 374 -15.95 -1.48 -20.46
CA TRP A 374 -16.77 -2.68 -20.49
C TRP A 374 -16.35 -3.52 -21.69
N GLN A 375 -15.71 -4.65 -21.43
CA GLN A 375 -15.04 -5.45 -22.45
C GLN A 375 -15.74 -6.81 -22.56
N PRO A 376 -16.49 -7.05 -23.66
CA PRO A 376 -17.20 -8.31 -23.85
C PRO A 376 -16.27 -9.52 -23.77
N PHE A 377 -16.68 -10.48 -22.94
CA PHE A 377 -16.06 -11.79 -22.81
C PHE A 377 -17.11 -12.89 -23.06
N PRO A 378 -17.54 -13.07 -24.33
CA PRO A 378 -18.49 -14.12 -24.67
C PRO A 378 -17.87 -15.51 -24.49
N LYS A 379 -18.73 -16.53 -24.32
CA LYS A 379 -18.35 -17.94 -24.18
C LYS A 379 -17.36 -18.40 -25.25
N ALA A 380 -17.51 -17.90 -26.47
CA ALA A 380 -16.63 -18.23 -27.61
C ALA A 380 -15.14 -18.02 -27.30
N ILE A 381 -14.77 -16.98 -26.55
CA ILE A 381 -13.35 -16.76 -26.17
C ILE A 381 -12.85 -17.92 -25.30
N ALA A 382 -13.62 -18.35 -24.31
CA ALA A 382 -13.26 -19.46 -23.43
C ALA A 382 -13.22 -20.80 -24.19
N GLN A 383 -14.14 -21.00 -25.13
CA GLN A 383 -14.18 -22.18 -26.00
C GLN A 383 -12.95 -22.26 -26.90
N GLU A 384 -12.62 -21.17 -27.59
CA GLU A 384 -11.47 -21.09 -28.47
C GLU A 384 -10.15 -21.21 -27.71
N ALA A 385 -10.03 -20.60 -26.53
CA ALA A 385 -8.86 -20.75 -25.68
C ALA A 385 -8.62 -22.22 -25.30
N ARG A 386 -9.65 -22.90 -24.77
CA ARG A 386 -9.60 -24.33 -24.39
C ARG A 386 -9.30 -25.26 -25.56
N ALA A 387 -9.88 -24.97 -26.72
CA ALA A 387 -9.69 -25.80 -27.91
C ALA A 387 -8.25 -25.76 -28.44
N ARG A 388 -7.49 -24.72 -28.10
CA ARG A 388 -6.14 -24.48 -28.63
C ARG A 388 -5.04 -24.87 -27.68
N SER A 389 -5.07 -24.32 -26.46
CA SER A 389 -4.01 -24.55 -25.49
C SER A 389 -4.55 -24.44 -24.07
N PRO A 390 -4.09 -25.30 -23.14
CA PRO A 390 -4.34 -25.06 -21.73
C PRO A 390 -3.64 -23.76 -21.26
N ASP A 391 -4.26 -23.08 -20.30
CA ASP A 391 -3.75 -21.86 -19.66
C ASP A 391 -4.15 -21.81 -18.17
N LEU A 392 -3.59 -20.88 -17.40
CA LEU A 392 -3.94 -20.69 -15.98
C LEU A 392 -5.29 -19.98 -15.78
N ILE A 393 -5.69 -19.16 -16.75
CA ILE A 393 -6.93 -18.37 -16.70
C ILE A 393 -8.12 -19.30 -16.59
N GLU A 394 -8.12 -20.41 -17.34
CA GLU A 394 -9.06 -21.53 -17.31
C GLU A 394 -10.54 -21.12 -17.19
N ALA A 395 -10.87 -20.02 -17.86
CA ALA A 395 -12.23 -19.54 -17.98
C ALA A 395 -13.11 -20.63 -18.59
N ASP A 396 -14.36 -20.70 -18.15
CA ASP A 396 -15.34 -21.63 -18.65
C ASP A 396 -16.37 -21.01 -19.58
N ASP A 397 -17.06 -21.87 -20.32
CA ASP A 397 -18.13 -21.52 -21.24
C ASP A 397 -19.51 -21.67 -20.60
N SER A 398 -19.60 -21.74 -19.26
CA SER A 398 -20.88 -21.84 -18.57
C SER A 398 -21.68 -20.53 -18.67
N ALA A 399 -21.00 -19.39 -18.75
CA ALA A 399 -21.61 -18.06 -18.85
C ALA A 399 -20.88 -17.13 -19.82
N HIS A 400 -21.62 -16.19 -20.38
CA HIS A 400 -21.04 -14.98 -20.98
C HIS A 400 -20.59 -14.05 -19.86
N ARG A 401 -19.50 -13.32 -20.07
CA ARG A 401 -18.88 -12.44 -19.08
C ARG A 401 -18.55 -11.08 -19.67
N ILE A 402 -18.27 -10.13 -18.80
CA ILE A 402 -17.65 -8.85 -19.16
C ILE A 402 -16.42 -8.69 -18.27
N ILE A 403 -15.29 -8.30 -18.86
CA ILE A 403 -14.13 -7.80 -18.12
C ILE A 403 -14.34 -6.29 -17.97
N ILE A 404 -14.45 -5.84 -16.73
CA ILE A 404 -14.53 -4.43 -16.38
C ILE A 404 -13.12 -3.98 -16.07
N GLU A 405 -12.61 -3.00 -16.81
CA GLU A 405 -11.33 -2.35 -16.55
C GLU A 405 -11.60 -0.94 -16.02
N MET A 406 -10.96 -0.60 -14.91
CA MET A 406 -11.13 0.68 -14.22
C MET A 406 -9.77 1.36 -14.15
N ASN A 407 -9.70 2.60 -14.63
CA ASN A 407 -8.45 3.34 -14.76
C ASN A 407 -8.55 4.70 -14.07
N TYR A 408 -7.46 5.10 -13.42
CA TYR A 408 -7.24 6.46 -12.93
C TYR A 408 -5.89 6.94 -13.43
N ALA A 409 -5.88 8.02 -14.22
CA ALA A 409 -4.67 8.76 -14.54
C ALA A 409 -4.67 10.10 -13.81
N PHE A 410 -3.50 10.56 -13.35
CA PHE A 410 -3.33 11.81 -12.59
C PHE A 410 -1.87 12.29 -12.65
N THR A 411 -1.62 13.57 -12.38
CA THR A 411 -0.28 14.16 -12.60
C THR A 411 0.61 14.16 -11.36
N LEU A 412 0.03 14.27 -10.15
CA LEU A 412 0.83 14.38 -8.93
C LEU A 412 1.28 13.01 -8.43
N GLN A 413 2.56 12.74 -8.53
CA GLN A 413 3.13 11.51 -8.00
C GLN A 413 2.97 11.36 -6.48
N SER A 414 2.95 12.47 -5.73
CA SER A 414 2.66 12.46 -4.29
C SER A 414 1.26 11.96 -3.95
N SER A 415 0.35 11.90 -4.92
CA SER A 415 -1.01 11.38 -4.74
C SER A 415 -1.11 9.87 -4.96
N TYR A 416 -0.01 9.19 -5.33
CA TYR A 416 -0.02 7.78 -5.72
C TYR A 416 -0.72 6.88 -4.70
N ASP A 417 -0.35 6.95 -3.42
CA ASP A 417 -0.93 6.07 -2.39
C ASP A 417 -2.43 6.34 -2.18
N ARG A 418 -2.84 7.61 -2.17
CA ARG A 418 -4.25 8.01 -2.05
C ARG A 418 -5.08 7.56 -3.27
N MET A 419 -4.50 7.61 -4.46
CA MET A 419 -5.16 7.15 -5.69
C MET A 419 -5.18 5.62 -5.79
N ALA A 420 -4.17 4.93 -5.26
CA ALA A 420 -4.17 3.48 -5.09
C ALA A 420 -5.31 3.03 -4.15
N ASP A 421 -5.56 3.75 -3.05
CA ASP A 421 -6.71 3.49 -2.17
C ASP A 421 -8.04 3.75 -2.88
N THR A 422 -8.10 4.80 -3.72
CA THR A 422 -9.26 5.08 -4.57
C THR A 422 -9.50 3.91 -5.54
N MET A 423 -8.45 3.40 -6.18
CA MET A 423 -8.55 2.25 -7.06
C MET A 423 -9.08 1.01 -6.33
N GLU A 424 -8.59 0.76 -5.13
CA GLU A 424 -9.06 -0.33 -4.24
C GLU A 424 -10.51 -0.20 -3.83
N ALA A 425 -10.97 0.99 -3.46
CA ALA A 425 -12.38 1.26 -3.21
C ALA A 425 -13.26 1.03 -4.46
N THR A 426 -12.73 1.37 -5.64
CA THR A 426 -13.42 1.21 -6.92
C THR A 426 -13.60 -0.27 -7.27
N TYR A 427 -12.52 -1.05 -7.43
CA TYR A 427 -12.65 -2.46 -7.81
C TYR A 427 -13.23 -3.32 -6.68
N GLY A 428 -12.93 -3.01 -5.41
CA GLY A 428 -13.49 -3.72 -4.25
C GLY A 428 -15.00 -3.56 -4.17
N GLY A 429 -15.52 -2.34 -4.36
CA GLY A 429 -16.96 -2.11 -4.39
C GLY A 429 -17.68 -2.71 -5.61
N VAL A 430 -16.99 -2.92 -6.74
CA VAL A 430 -17.51 -3.73 -7.85
C VAL A 430 -17.60 -5.20 -7.42
N ARG A 431 -16.52 -5.74 -6.84
CA ARG A 431 -16.44 -7.13 -6.39
C ARG A 431 -17.50 -7.47 -5.35
N ASP A 432 -17.69 -6.63 -4.34
CA ASP A 432 -18.66 -6.84 -3.27
C ASP A 432 -20.09 -6.91 -3.81
N ARG A 433 -20.45 -6.04 -4.77
CA ARG A 433 -21.76 -6.07 -5.42
C ARG A 433 -21.97 -7.33 -6.24
N VAL A 434 -20.96 -7.75 -7.01
CA VAL A 434 -21.02 -8.97 -7.81
C VAL A 434 -21.21 -10.18 -6.91
N LEU A 435 -20.47 -10.28 -5.79
CA LEU A 435 -20.62 -11.35 -4.82
C LEU A 435 -22.01 -11.37 -4.19
N ALA A 436 -22.53 -10.21 -3.77
CA ALA A 436 -23.87 -10.10 -3.21
C ALA A 436 -24.96 -10.52 -4.22
N TRP A 437 -24.78 -10.17 -5.51
CA TRP A 437 -25.70 -10.56 -6.57
C TRP A 437 -25.58 -12.03 -6.99
N GLU A 438 -24.41 -12.65 -6.85
CA GLU A 438 -24.27 -14.11 -6.99
C GLU A 438 -24.97 -14.85 -5.83
N GLU A 439 -24.99 -14.27 -4.63
CA GLU A 439 -25.65 -14.84 -3.45
C GLU A 439 -27.17 -14.68 -3.49
N ASP A 440 -27.68 -13.52 -3.92
CA ASP A 440 -29.12 -13.26 -4.01
C ASP A 440 -29.77 -13.83 -5.29
N GLY A 441 -28.98 -14.35 -6.23
CA GLY A 441 -29.42 -14.97 -7.47
C GLY A 441 -29.62 -14.01 -8.66
N THR A 442 -29.36 -12.71 -8.49
CA THR A 442 -29.38 -11.70 -9.57
C THR A 442 -28.32 -11.99 -10.63
N LEU A 443 -27.17 -12.52 -10.22
CA LEU A 443 -26.11 -12.98 -11.11
C LEU A 443 -25.88 -14.49 -10.94
N PRO A 444 -25.54 -15.21 -12.03
CA PRO A 444 -25.23 -16.63 -11.92
C PRO A 444 -23.86 -16.81 -11.25
N LYS A 445 -23.78 -17.73 -10.29
CA LYS A 445 -22.52 -18.08 -9.63
C LYS A 445 -21.64 -18.89 -10.58
N VAL A 446 -20.60 -18.26 -11.13
CA VAL A 446 -19.66 -18.87 -12.07
C VAL A 446 -18.22 -18.49 -11.75
N TYR A 447 -17.25 -19.17 -12.35
CA TYR A 447 -15.86 -18.83 -12.15
C TYR A 447 -15.49 -17.52 -12.87
N ASN A 448 -14.98 -16.54 -12.12
CA ASN A 448 -14.68 -15.19 -12.60
C ASN A 448 -13.23 -14.79 -12.26
N PRO A 449 -12.26 -15.14 -13.14
CA PRO A 449 -10.85 -14.83 -12.92
C PRO A 449 -10.60 -13.32 -13.03
N VAL A 450 -9.63 -12.80 -12.28
CA VAL A 450 -9.10 -11.44 -12.51
C VAL A 450 -8.31 -11.44 -13.82
N PHE A 451 -8.37 -10.36 -14.59
CA PHE A 451 -7.65 -10.30 -15.87
C PHE A 451 -6.23 -9.73 -15.67
N MET A 452 -5.23 -10.63 -15.66
CA MET A 452 -3.86 -10.33 -15.24
C MET A 452 -3.20 -9.15 -15.95
N ASN A 453 -3.43 -8.99 -17.26
CA ASN A 453 -2.78 -7.93 -18.05
C ASN A 453 -3.04 -6.51 -17.52
N TYR A 454 -4.11 -6.36 -16.75
CA TYR A 454 -4.56 -5.12 -16.11
C TYR A 454 -4.83 -5.35 -14.61
N GLY A 455 -4.17 -6.36 -14.02
CA GLY A 455 -4.25 -6.63 -12.59
C GLY A 455 -3.51 -5.55 -11.81
N PHE A 456 -4.22 -4.83 -10.95
CA PHE A 456 -3.60 -3.89 -10.04
C PHE A 456 -2.73 -4.64 -9.04
N PHE A 457 -1.58 -4.09 -8.64
CA PHE A 457 -0.65 -4.82 -7.76
C PHE A 457 -1.26 -5.26 -6.42
N ARG A 458 -2.33 -4.60 -5.94
CA ARG A 458 -3.07 -4.98 -4.71
C ARG A 458 -4.14 -6.06 -4.95
N GLN A 459 -4.48 -6.38 -6.19
CA GLN A 459 -5.44 -7.44 -6.49
C GLN A 459 -4.79 -8.82 -6.37
N ASP A 460 -5.40 -9.71 -5.59
CA ASP A 460 -4.94 -11.09 -5.43
C ASP A 460 -5.24 -11.95 -6.67
N TYR A 461 -4.43 -11.78 -7.72
CA TYR A 461 -4.58 -12.53 -8.97
C TYR A 461 -4.46 -14.05 -8.76
N PHE A 462 -3.38 -14.51 -8.13
CA PHE A 462 -3.10 -15.93 -7.97
C PHE A 462 -4.08 -16.62 -7.02
N GLY A 463 -4.59 -15.94 -5.98
CA GLY A 463 -5.65 -16.46 -5.12
C GLY A 463 -7.02 -16.54 -5.81
N ARG A 464 -7.23 -15.75 -6.87
CA ARG A 464 -8.44 -15.80 -7.73
C ARG A 464 -8.34 -16.84 -8.86
N LEU A 465 -7.20 -17.54 -9.00
CA LEU A 465 -7.10 -18.71 -9.87
C LEU A 465 -7.87 -19.90 -9.27
N LYS A 466 -8.30 -20.84 -10.11
CA LYS A 466 -8.80 -22.12 -9.61
C LYS A 466 -7.73 -22.79 -8.73
N PRO A 467 -8.10 -23.48 -7.63
CA PRO A 467 -7.12 -24.07 -6.71
C PRO A 467 -6.07 -24.95 -7.38
N ALA A 468 -6.44 -25.73 -8.39
CA ALA A 468 -5.52 -26.58 -9.15
C ALA A 468 -4.50 -25.78 -9.97
N ASN A 469 -4.91 -24.67 -10.59
CA ASN A 469 -3.99 -23.81 -11.36
C ASN A 469 -3.09 -22.99 -10.45
N ARG A 470 -3.60 -22.52 -9.31
CA ARG A 470 -2.77 -21.89 -8.28
C ARG A 470 -1.67 -22.84 -7.79
N ALA A 471 -2.04 -24.09 -7.48
CA ALA A 471 -1.09 -25.10 -7.05
C ALA A 471 -0.08 -25.49 -8.15
N LEU A 472 -0.55 -25.64 -9.40
CA LEU A 472 0.31 -25.87 -10.56
C LEU A 472 1.34 -24.74 -10.71
N ALA A 473 0.86 -23.49 -10.73
CA ALA A 473 1.72 -22.35 -10.96
C ALA A 473 2.77 -22.22 -9.83
N ARG A 474 2.41 -22.52 -8.57
CA ARG A 474 3.37 -22.52 -7.46
C ARG A 474 4.42 -23.60 -7.64
N ARG A 475 3.99 -24.83 -7.91
CA ARG A 475 4.88 -25.97 -8.15
C ARG A 475 5.86 -25.67 -9.28
N VAL A 476 5.36 -25.18 -10.42
CA VAL A 476 6.20 -24.86 -11.58
C VAL A 476 7.22 -23.79 -11.22
N GLN A 477 6.83 -22.74 -10.48
CA GLN A 477 7.78 -21.73 -10.00
C GLN A 477 8.89 -22.37 -9.17
N ASP A 478 8.53 -23.21 -8.18
CA ASP A 478 9.49 -23.90 -7.33
C ASP A 478 10.39 -24.88 -8.14
N GLU A 479 9.90 -25.44 -9.25
CA GLU A 479 10.69 -26.32 -10.13
C GLU A 479 11.70 -25.57 -11.01
N VAL A 480 11.33 -24.40 -11.53
CA VAL A 480 12.20 -23.60 -12.42
C VAL A 480 13.11 -22.63 -11.67
N ASP A 481 12.87 -22.43 -10.38
CA ASP A 481 13.64 -21.59 -9.47
C ASP A 481 13.68 -22.17 -8.04
N PRO A 482 14.38 -23.30 -7.82
CA PRO A 482 14.33 -24.05 -6.56
C PRO A 482 15.05 -23.37 -5.39
N ASP A 483 15.94 -22.42 -5.65
CA ASP A 483 16.60 -21.63 -4.63
C ASP A 483 15.68 -20.47 -4.23
N VAL A 484 15.08 -20.52 -3.03
CA VAL A 484 14.12 -19.50 -2.54
C VAL A 484 14.75 -18.08 -2.43
N ALA A 485 16.08 -17.97 -2.61
CA ALA A 485 16.85 -16.73 -2.68
C ALA A 485 17.09 -16.21 -4.13
N ALA A 486 16.58 -16.90 -5.15
CA ALA A 486 16.96 -16.69 -6.54
C ALA A 486 15.97 -15.82 -7.35
N LEU A 487 16.29 -15.73 -8.64
CA LEU A 487 15.99 -14.67 -9.59
C LEU A 487 14.53 -14.19 -9.54
N GLN A 488 13.54 -15.10 -9.50
CA GLN A 488 12.12 -14.78 -9.68
C GLN A 488 11.48 -14.13 -8.43
N HIS A 489 12.01 -14.43 -7.24
CA HIS A 489 11.62 -13.73 -5.99
C HIS A 489 12.13 -12.29 -5.94
N ARG A 490 13.11 -11.93 -6.79
CA ARG A 490 13.72 -10.60 -6.89
C ARG A 490 13.16 -9.74 -8.03
N VAL A 491 12.38 -10.32 -8.96
CA VAL A 491 11.73 -9.58 -10.06
C VAL A 491 10.41 -8.92 -9.63
N PHE A 492 9.75 -9.39 -8.55
CA PHE A 492 8.46 -8.81 -8.16
C PHE A 492 8.20 -8.83 -6.66
N THR A 493 7.92 -7.64 -6.12
CA THR A 493 7.05 -7.49 -4.95
C THR A 493 5.63 -7.28 -5.44
N ASN A 494 4.71 -8.18 -5.06
CA ASN A 494 3.24 -8.06 -5.03
C ASN A 494 2.39 -8.85 -6.03
N HIS A 495 2.96 -9.70 -6.89
CA HIS A 495 2.21 -10.83 -7.49
C HIS A 495 2.87 -12.19 -7.19
N SER A 496 3.71 -12.27 -6.15
CA SER A 496 4.28 -13.54 -5.70
C SER A 496 3.19 -14.42 -5.06
N PHE A 497 3.36 -15.74 -5.12
CA PHE A 497 2.51 -16.77 -4.49
C PHE A 497 2.38 -16.67 -2.95
N SER A 498 2.82 -15.58 -2.36
CA SER A 498 2.68 -15.25 -0.94
C SER A 498 1.25 -14.80 -0.60
N CYS A 499 0.24 -15.34 -1.27
CA CYS A 499 -1.13 -15.37 -0.80
C CYS A 499 -1.57 -16.84 -0.73
N SER A 500 -1.79 -17.32 0.50
CA SER A 500 -2.18 -18.69 0.86
C SER A 500 -1.09 -19.77 0.73
N ILE A 501 -0.21 -19.89 1.73
CA ILE A 501 0.18 -21.15 2.41
C ILE A 501 0.82 -20.72 3.73
N ALA A 502 0.26 -21.21 4.84
CA ALA A 502 0.94 -21.24 6.12
C ALA A 502 2.30 -21.97 5.92
N ALA A 503 3.41 -21.31 6.24
CA ALA A 503 4.72 -21.95 6.16
C ALA A 503 4.72 -23.25 6.99
N PRO A 504 5.31 -24.35 6.48
CA PRO A 504 5.42 -25.57 7.25
C PRO A 504 6.33 -25.30 8.45
N PHE A 505 5.80 -25.65 9.62
CA PHE A 505 6.54 -25.77 10.86
C PHE A 505 7.91 -26.40 10.61
N VAL A 506 8.96 -25.68 11.02
CA VAL A 506 10.24 -26.31 11.32
C VAL A 506 9.96 -27.36 12.38
N ALA A 507 10.13 -28.63 12.02
CA ALA A 507 10.06 -29.73 12.96
C ALA A 507 11.23 -29.63 13.95
N SER A 508 11.04 -28.88 15.03
CA SER A 508 11.76 -29.10 16.28
C SER A 508 10.79 -29.78 17.25
N SER A 509 11.12 -31.03 17.59
CA SER A 509 10.59 -31.86 18.68
C SER A 509 9.12 -31.68 19.11
N MET A 510 8.35 -32.74 18.87
CA MET A 510 6.99 -32.97 19.35
C MET A 510 6.63 -32.36 20.73
N SER A 511 5.64 -31.48 20.73
CA SER A 511 4.67 -31.32 21.81
C SER A 511 3.26 -31.15 21.19
N SER A 512 2.26 -31.76 21.82
CA SER A 512 0.85 -31.86 21.40
C SER A 512 0.24 -30.55 20.84
N PRO A 513 -0.77 -30.61 19.94
CA PRO A 513 -1.48 -29.41 19.48
C PRO A 513 -2.11 -28.67 20.68
N PRO A 514 -2.00 -27.34 20.76
CA PRO A 514 -2.61 -26.56 21.84
C PRO A 514 -4.13 -26.71 21.82
N SER A 515 -4.76 -26.84 22.99
CA SER A 515 -6.22 -26.93 23.12
C SER A 515 -6.90 -25.66 22.60
N ALA A 516 -8.03 -25.80 21.91
CA ALA A 516 -8.85 -24.67 21.49
C ALA A 516 -9.31 -23.84 22.71
N LYS A 517 -9.27 -22.51 22.60
CA LYS A 517 -9.77 -21.60 23.65
C LYS A 517 -11.29 -21.67 23.73
N GLU A 518 -11.85 -21.75 24.94
CA GLU A 518 -13.32 -21.80 25.17
C GLU A 518 -13.98 -20.41 25.18
N PHE A 519 -13.23 -19.35 24.84
CA PHE A 519 -13.69 -17.97 24.82
C PHE A 519 -13.31 -17.26 23.52
N ASN A 520 -14.04 -16.19 23.20
CA ASN A 520 -13.73 -15.27 22.12
C ASN A 520 -13.79 -13.81 22.62
N LEU A 521 -13.11 -12.91 21.92
CA LEU A 521 -12.98 -11.51 22.33
C LEU A 521 -13.39 -10.54 21.21
N ALA A 522 -14.16 -9.52 21.59
CA ALA A 522 -14.33 -8.33 20.77
C ALA A 522 -13.27 -7.28 21.13
N ILE A 523 -12.55 -6.75 20.14
CA ILE A 523 -11.68 -5.58 20.31
C ILE A 523 -12.40 -4.38 19.70
N VAL A 524 -12.77 -3.38 20.50
CA VAL A 524 -13.50 -2.20 20.02
C VAL A 524 -12.50 -1.08 19.80
N GLY A 525 -12.26 -0.72 18.55
CA GLY A 525 -11.27 0.29 18.14
C GLY A 525 -10.11 -0.31 17.35
N GLY A 526 -9.90 0.19 16.14
CA GLY A 526 -8.91 -0.21 15.14
C GLY A 526 -7.64 0.65 15.10
N GLY A 527 -7.33 1.35 16.19
CA GLY A 527 -6.10 2.14 16.32
C GLY A 527 -4.86 1.27 16.60
N ILE A 528 -3.72 1.91 16.89
CA ILE A 528 -2.43 1.23 17.14
C ILE A 528 -2.59 0.16 18.24
N SER A 529 -3.28 0.50 19.34
CA SER A 529 -3.57 -0.42 20.45
C SER A 529 -4.37 -1.65 20.00
N GLY A 530 -5.51 -1.44 19.34
CA GLY A 530 -6.40 -2.52 18.93
C GLY A 530 -5.76 -3.49 17.95
N LEU A 531 -5.05 -2.98 16.94
CA LEU A 531 -4.36 -3.81 15.95
C LEU A 531 -3.15 -4.53 16.56
N THR A 532 -2.37 -3.85 17.41
CA THR A 532 -1.23 -4.48 18.11
C THR A 532 -1.71 -5.63 19.01
N LEU A 533 -2.79 -5.42 19.76
CA LEU A 533 -3.38 -6.49 20.58
C LEU A 533 -3.92 -7.65 19.73
N ALA A 534 -4.58 -7.34 18.61
CA ALA A 534 -5.07 -8.37 17.69
C ALA A 534 -3.93 -9.27 17.18
N ILE A 535 -2.78 -8.68 16.82
CA ILE A 535 -1.58 -9.43 16.44
C ILE A 535 -1.03 -10.23 17.63
N ALA A 536 -0.99 -9.63 18.83
CA ALA A 536 -0.53 -10.29 20.05
C ALA A 536 -1.38 -11.52 20.44
N LEU A 537 -2.66 -11.52 20.11
CA LEU A 537 -3.59 -12.61 20.43
C LEU A 537 -3.58 -13.73 19.37
N GLN A 538 -3.18 -13.42 18.14
CA GLN A 538 -3.08 -14.42 17.08
C GLN A 538 -2.00 -15.47 17.34
N LYS A 539 -0.83 -15.07 17.88
CA LYS A 539 0.20 -16.05 18.29
C LYS A 539 -0.30 -17.08 19.31
N HIS A 540 -1.37 -16.74 20.03
CA HIS A 540 -1.96 -17.56 21.08
C HIS A 540 -3.26 -18.28 20.66
N ASN A 541 -3.62 -18.20 19.37
CA ASN A 541 -4.84 -18.79 18.81
C ASN A 541 -6.13 -18.37 19.56
N VAL A 542 -6.17 -17.14 20.06
CA VAL A 542 -7.38 -16.59 20.70
C VAL A 542 -8.35 -16.11 19.60
N PRO A 543 -9.60 -16.61 19.54
CA PRO A 543 -10.59 -16.11 18.59
C PRO A 543 -10.94 -14.65 18.89
N ILE A 544 -10.78 -13.78 17.90
CA ILE A 544 -11.01 -12.34 18.05
C ILE A 544 -11.85 -11.76 16.91
N THR A 545 -12.50 -10.63 17.17
CA THR A 545 -13.08 -9.76 16.15
C THR A 545 -12.83 -8.30 16.51
N VAL A 546 -12.25 -7.54 15.59
CA VAL A 546 -12.01 -6.10 15.74
C VAL A 546 -13.23 -5.34 15.20
N TYR A 547 -13.78 -4.41 15.98
CA TYR A 547 -14.87 -3.53 15.57
C TYR A 547 -14.37 -2.10 15.45
N GLU A 548 -14.38 -1.57 14.23
CA GLU A 548 -13.96 -0.19 13.93
C GLU A 548 -15.16 0.67 13.52
N SER A 549 -15.26 1.85 14.11
CA SER A 549 -16.30 2.84 13.83
C SER A 549 -16.20 3.46 12.44
N ALA A 550 -14.99 3.64 11.92
CA ALA A 550 -14.69 4.17 10.61
C ALA A 550 -14.98 3.16 9.49
N GLY A 551 -15.13 3.67 8.26
CA GLY A 551 -15.36 2.84 7.07
C GLY A 551 -14.15 2.06 6.57
N SER A 552 -12.95 2.43 7.05
CA SER A 552 -11.67 1.79 6.83
C SER A 552 -10.75 2.15 7.99
N PHE A 553 -9.62 1.45 8.14
CA PHE A 553 -8.56 1.93 9.02
C PHE A 553 -7.93 3.19 8.41
N GLY A 554 -7.88 4.28 9.16
CA GLY A 554 -7.26 5.52 8.70
C GLY A 554 -7.49 6.66 9.68
N GLU A 555 -6.45 7.44 9.95
CA GLU A 555 -6.55 8.73 10.63
C GLU A 555 -5.65 9.76 9.96
N ILE A 556 -6.03 11.03 10.08
CA ILE A 556 -5.33 12.16 9.49
C ILE A 556 -4.04 12.47 10.30
N GLY A 557 -2.88 12.43 9.63
CA GLY A 557 -1.84 13.46 9.71
C GLY A 557 -1.00 13.65 10.99
N ALA A 558 -1.01 12.75 11.98
CA ALA A 558 -0.15 12.89 13.17
C ALA A 558 1.14 12.06 13.08
N GLY A 559 2.27 12.66 13.43
CA GLY A 559 3.51 11.94 13.75
C GLY A 559 3.42 11.29 15.14
N VAL A 560 3.89 10.05 15.28
CA VAL A 560 3.99 9.32 16.56
C VAL A 560 5.43 8.85 16.74
N GLY A 561 5.98 8.96 17.94
CA GLY A 561 7.35 8.56 18.25
C GLY A 561 7.42 7.31 19.14
N PHE A 562 8.42 6.47 18.92
CA PHE A 562 8.73 5.33 19.78
C PHE A 562 10.21 5.31 20.14
N GLU A 563 10.49 5.17 21.43
CA GLU A 563 11.83 4.94 21.95
C GLU A 563 12.22 3.47 21.97
N ALA A 564 13.51 3.22 22.14
CA ALA A 564 14.10 1.89 21.97
C ALA A 564 13.46 0.80 22.86
N ASN A 565 12.98 1.14 24.05
CA ASN A 565 12.26 0.18 24.91
C ASN A 565 10.95 -0.29 24.27
N PHE A 566 10.18 0.62 23.68
CA PHE A 566 8.92 0.26 23.02
C PHE A 566 9.15 -0.57 21.78
N VAL A 567 10.22 -0.30 21.02
CA VAL A 567 10.59 -1.12 19.85
C VAL A 567 11.04 -2.52 20.24
N ARG A 568 11.74 -2.67 21.37
CA ARG A 568 12.03 -4.00 21.96
C ARG A 568 10.73 -4.71 22.35
N THR A 569 9.78 -4.01 22.97
CA THR A 569 8.47 -4.58 23.30
C THR A 569 7.68 -4.99 22.05
N MET A 570 7.73 -4.22 20.96
CA MET A 570 7.14 -4.59 19.67
C MET A 570 7.70 -5.93 19.18
N GLU A 571 9.01 -6.13 19.25
CA GLU A 571 9.68 -7.38 18.86
C GLU A 571 9.20 -8.58 19.67
N ARG A 572 8.98 -8.39 20.98
CA ARG A 572 8.44 -9.41 21.89
C ARG A 572 7.01 -9.79 21.56
N ILE A 573 6.21 -8.85 21.07
CA ILE A 573 4.85 -9.13 20.60
C ILE A 573 4.90 -9.90 19.28
N SER A 574 5.59 -9.32 18.29
CA SER A 574 5.77 -9.90 16.96
C SER A 574 6.95 -9.22 16.24
N PRO A 575 7.91 -9.98 15.68
CA PRO A 575 8.98 -9.43 14.85
C PRO A 575 8.44 -8.56 13.69
N GLY A 576 7.29 -8.93 13.12
CA GLY A 576 6.64 -8.19 12.05
C GLY A 576 6.24 -6.77 12.45
N ILE A 577 5.86 -6.53 13.70
CA ILE A 577 5.52 -5.18 14.19
C ILE A 577 6.77 -4.31 14.22
N ARG A 578 7.88 -4.85 14.77
CA ARG A 578 9.17 -4.16 14.80
C ARG A 578 9.64 -3.85 13.39
N GLU A 579 9.60 -4.82 12.48
CA GLU A 579 10.02 -4.62 11.09
C GLU A 579 9.15 -3.58 10.38
N GLY A 580 7.83 -3.61 10.60
CA GLY A 580 6.89 -2.61 10.11
C GLY A 580 7.25 -1.20 10.60
N PHE A 581 7.51 -1.06 11.91
CA PHE A 581 8.00 0.19 12.48
C PHE A 581 9.32 0.64 11.84
N LEU A 582 10.29 -0.26 11.65
CA LEU A 582 11.59 0.09 11.05
C LEU A 582 11.47 0.52 9.58
N ARG A 583 10.50 0.01 8.83
CA ARG A 583 10.24 0.41 7.44
C ARG A 583 9.72 1.84 7.31
N CYS A 584 8.96 2.31 8.29
CA CYS A 584 8.31 3.63 8.25
C CYS A 584 8.89 4.65 9.25
N SER A 585 9.85 4.25 10.09
CA SER A 585 10.47 5.13 11.08
C SER A 585 11.69 5.84 10.54
N ASN A 586 11.84 7.09 10.96
CA ASN A 586 13.07 7.84 10.73
C ASN A 586 14.01 7.64 11.93
N ASN A 587 14.93 6.67 11.82
CA ASN A 587 16.03 6.51 12.78
C ASN A 587 17.02 7.68 12.61
N VAL A 588 16.83 8.76 13.37
CA VAL A 588 17.81 9.86 13.43
C VAL A 588 19.11 9.31 14.01
N LYS A 589 20.11 9.13 13.14
CA LYS A 589 21.45 8.70 13.54
C LYS A 589 22.19 9.86 14.19
N SER A 590 22.15 9.92 15.51
CA SER A 590 23.03 10.73 16.34
C SER A 590 23.87 9.81 17.23
N ASP A 591 25.16 10.12 17.33
CA ASP A 591 26.10 9.44 18.21
C ASP A 591 26.81 10.51 19.08
N PRO A 592 26.51 10.58 20.40
CA PRO A 592 25.59 9.72 21.13
C PRO A 592 24.11 9.97 20.74
N PRO A 593 23.20 9.00 21.00
CA PRO A 593 21.76 9.14 20.83
C PRO A 593 21.15 10.39 21.49
N LYS A 594 20.40 11.17 20.71
CA LYS A 594 19.70 12.38 21.18
C LYS A 594 18.19 12.26 21.02
N TRP A 595 17.45 12.76 22.01
CA TRP A 595 15.99 12.94 21.91
C TRP A 595 15.64 14.32 21.36
N PHE A 596 16.10 15.39 22.03
CA PHE A 596 15.94 16.77 21.59
C PHE A 596 17.15 17.62 22.02
N ASP A 597 17.57 18.54 21.16
CA ASP A 597 18.34 19.71 21.60
C ASP A 597 17.34 20.75 22.14
N VAL A 598 17.52 21.17 23.39
CA VAL A 598 16.62 22.09 24.09
C VAL A 598 17.17 23.50 24.01
N ARG A 599 16.32 24.46 23.66
CA ARG A 599 16.64 25.88 23.46
C ARG A 599 15.63 26.73 24.21
N ILE A 600 16.05 27.89 24.70
CA ILE A 600 15.14 28.93 25.18
C ILE A 600 14.95 29.94 24.07
N ALA A 601 13.69 30.19 23.70
CA ALA A 601 13.36 31.02 22.55
C ALA A 601 12.40 32.17 22.86
N ASP A 602 12.00 32.33 24.12
CA ASP A 602 11.21 33.46 24.59
C ASP A 602 12.12 34.59 25.07
N THR A 603 11.98 35.77 24.48
CA THR A 603 12.82 36.93 24.78
C THR A 603 12.67 37.43 26.21
N ARG A 604 11.59 37.06 26.90
CA ARG A 604 11.32 37.48 28.29
C ARG A 604 12.20 36.74 29.31
N VAL A 605 12.77 35.60 28.94
CA VAL A 605 13.62 34.79 29.82
C VAL A 605 15.07 35.29 29.85
N ALA A 606 15.51 35.93 28.76
CA ALA A 606 16.88 36.44 28.66
C ALA A 606 17.06 37.78 29.40
N ASP A 607 18.30 38.06 29.80
CA ASP A 607 18.69 39.37 30.32
C ASP A 607 18.63 40.46 29.23
N SER A 608 18.87 41.72 29.60
CA SER A 608 18.86 42.86 28.66
C SER A 608 19.91 42.76 27.55
N GLU A 609 20.90 41.89 27.68
CA GLU A 609 21.94 41.62 26.68
C GLU A 609 21.58 40.43 25.77
N GLY A 610 20.44 39.76 26.01
CA GLY A 610 19.97 38.62 25.21
C GLY A 610 20.56 37.28 25.62
N PHE A 611 21.01 37.13 26.88
CA PHE A 611 21.58 35.89 27.41
C PHE A 611 20.69 35.24 28.46
N VAL A 612 20.64 33.91 28.41
CA VAL A 612 20.09 33.03 29.44
C VAL A 612 21.24 32.57 30.33
N HIS A 613 20.99 32.50 31.63
CA HIS A 613 22.04 32.22 32.62
C HIS A 613 21.93 30.78 33.13
N LYS A 614 23.05 30.07 33.14
CA LYS A 614 23.22 28.72 33.70
C LYS A 614 24.39 28.76 34.67
N LYS A 615 24.23 28.31 35.92
CA LYS A 615 25.23 28.55 36.97
C LYS A 615 26.59 27.92 36.63
N GLU A 616 26.60 26.77 35.96
CA GLU A 616 27.83 26.03 35.64
C GLU A 616 28.47 26.41 34.28
N GLU A 617 27.69 26.86 33.29
CA GLU A 617 28.17 27.15 31.93
C GLU A 617 28.23 28.64 31.58
N GLY A 618 27.73 29.52 32.46
CA GLY A 618 27.76 30.96 32.29
C GLY A 618 26.58 31.51 31.47
N LYS A 619 26.87 32.41 30.52
CA LYS A 619 25.86 33.10 29.69
C LYS A 619 25.70 32.39 28.34
N ILE A 620 24.50 31.91 28.02
CA ILE A 620 24.14 31.27 26.75
C ILE A 620 23.27 32.23 25.95
N LYS A 621 23.58 32.45 24.67
CA LYS A 621 22.79 33.37 23.83
C LYS A 621 21.40 32.81 23.58
N LEU A 622 20.36 33.65 23.67
CA LEU A 622 18.98 33.25 23.39
C LEU A 622 18.87 32.57 22.01
N GLY A 623 18.17 31.44 21.95
CA GLY A 623 17.99 30.62 20.76
C GLY A 623 19.08 29.57 20.51
N GLU A 624 20.23 29.62 21.19
CA GLU A 624 21.25 28.56 21.13
C GLU A 624 20.86 27.34 21.99
N PRO A 625 21.40 26.13 21.72
CA PRO A 625 21.15 24.97 22.58
C PRO A 625 21.64 25.24 24.00
N VAL A 626 20.78 24.99 24.98
CA VAL A 626 21.09 25.07 26.42
C VAL A 626 21.58 23.73 26.94
N PHE A 627 20.95 22.64 26.49
CA PHE A 627 21.36 21.26 26.77
C PHE A 627 20.73 20.30 25.77
N THR A 628 21.16 19.04 25.81
CA THR A 628 20.60 17.96 24.98
C THR A 628 20.03 16.89 25.90
N ILE A 629 18.79 16.46 25.66
CA ILE A 629 18.23 15.29 26.36
C ILE A 629 18.71 14.01 25.66
N PRO A 630 19.42 13.10 26.35
CA PRO A 630 19.91 11.88 25.73
C PRO A 630 18.77 10.90 25.44
N ALA A 631 18.77 10.33 24.24
CA ALA A 631 17.93 9.17 23.93
C ALA A 631 18.63 7.87 24.40
N ARG A 632 17.96 6.73 24.25
CA ARG A 632 18.57 5.42 24.53
C ARG A 632 19.08 4.76 23.25
N GLU A 633 20.09 3.91 23.43
CA GLU A 633 20.62 3.09 22.34
C GLU A 633 19.58 2.09 21.83
N GLY A 634 19.66 1.81 20.53
CA GLY A 634 18.74 0.93 19.81
C GLY A 634 17.85 1.68 18.83
N PRO A 635 17.01 0.92 18.08
CA PRO A 635 16.14 1.51 17.07
C PRO A 635 15.03 2.35 17.70
N ARG A 636 14.77 3.54 17.15
CA ARG A 636 13.81 4.52 17.68
C ARG A 636 13.41 5.51 16.59
N GLY A 637 12.40 6.33 16.85
CA GLY A 637 12.12 7.48 15.99
C GLY A 637 10.64 7.72 15.75
N GLY A 638 10.38 8.73 14.92
CA GLY A 638 9.04 9.13 14.51
C GLY A 638 8.56 8.38 13.27
N VAL A 639 7.28 8.02 13.26
CA VAL A 639 6.54 7.46 12.12
C VAL A 639 5.35 8.36 11.78
N HIS A 640 4.90 8.33 10.52
CA HIS A 640 3.57 8.80 10.19
C HIS A 640 2.55 7.76 10.65
N ARG A 641 1.55 8.16 11.47
CA ARG A 641 0.62 7.22 12.12
C ARG A 641 -0.08 6.29 11.13
N ALA A 642 -0.56 6.83 10.01
CA ALA A 642 -1.27 6.05 8.99
C ALA A 642 -0.38 4.94 8.40
N HIS A 643 0.88 5.26 8.08
CA HIS A 643 1.81 4.27 7.51
C HIS A 643 2.12 3.16 8.52
N PHE A 644 2.25 3.50 9.81
CA PHE A 644 2.48 2.46 10.81
C PHE A 644 1.24 1.57 11.00
N LEU A 645 0.02 2.13 10.96
CA LEU A 645 -1.21 1.32 10.95
C LEU A 645 -1.26 0.37 9.75
N GLU A 646 -0.92 0.83 8.56
CA GLU A 646 -0.84 -0.02 7.37
C GLU A 646 0.13 -1.19 7.55
N GLU A 647 1.28 -0.96 8.18
CA GLU A 647 2.23 -2.03 8.51
C GLU A 647 1.66 -3.03 9.52
N LEU A 648 0.85 -2.59 10.49
CA LEU A 648 0.15 -3.48 11.41
C LEU A 648 -0.96 -4.29 10.72
N ILE A 649 -1.73 -3.66 9.82
CA ILE A 649 -2.83 -4.30 9.09
C ILE A 649 -2.33 -5.48 8.24
N LYS A 650 -1.15 -5.35 7.63
CA LYS A 650 -0.51 -6.41 6.84
C LYS A 650 -0.24 -7.70 7.64
N LEU A 651 -0.20 -7.61 8.97
CA LEU A 651 0.06 -8.74 9.86
C LEU A 651 -1.23 -9.44 10.31
N LEU A 652 -2.40 -8.91 9.99
CA LEU A 652 -3.69 -9.45 10.39
C LEU A 652 -4.30 -10.30 9.25
N PRO A 653 -4.99 -11.41 9.55
CA PRO A 653 -5.70 -12.20 8.57
C PRO A 653 -6.93 -11.42 8.05
N PRO A 654 -7.31 -11.61 6.78
CA PRO A 654 -8.53 -11.03 6.23
C PRO A 654 -9.76 -11.43 7.05
N GLY A 655 -10.71 -10.50 7.22
CA GLY A 655 -11.99 -10.75 7.89
C GLY A 655 -11.96 -10.66 9.43
N VAL A 656 -10.81 -10.43 10.06
CA VAL A 656 -10.74 -10.20 11.52
C VAL A 656 -11.42 -8.90 11.95
N ALA A 657 -11.53 -7.92 11.05
CA ALA A 657 -12.07 -6.60 11.32
C ALA A 657 -13.44 -6.38 10.69
N GLN A 658 -14.31 -5.69 11.42
CA GLN A 658 -15.67 -5.31 11.06
C GLN A 658 -15.78 -3.78 11.13
N PHE A 659 -15.92 -3.13 9.98
CA PHE A 659 -15.95 -1.67 9.85
C PHE A 659 -17.35 -1.09 9.95
N LYS A 660 -17.44 0.24 10.15
CA LYS A 660 -18.70 0.98 10.37
C LYS A 660 -19.47 0.52 11.61
N LYS A 661 -18.77 -0.05 12.58
CA LYS A 661 -19.29 -0.60 13.83
C LYS A 661 -19.00 0.34 15.00
N ARG A 662 -19.69 1.48 15.02
CA ARG A 662 -19.63 2.41 16.15
C ARG A 662 -20.42 1.84 17.34
N LEU A 663 -19.72 1.51 18.43
CA LEU A 663 -20.32 1.00 19.66
C LEU A 663 -21.22 2.07 20.32
N LEU A 664 -22.43 1.67 20.69
CA LEU A 664 -23.37 2.48 21.47
C LEU A 664 -23.52 1.98 22.90
N ASP A 665 -23.58 0.67 23.11
CA ASP A 665 -23.78 0.09 24.43
C ASP A 665 -23.29 -1.35 24.52
N ILE A 666 -23.10 -1.86 25.73
CA ILE A 666 -22.79 -3.27 25.99
C ILE A 666 -23.72 -3.78 27.09
N SER A 667 -24.53 -4.79 26.77
CA SER A 667 -25.38 -5.48 27.75
C SER A 667 -24.87 -6.88 28.08
N GLU A 668 -25.31 -7.45 29.20
CA GLU A 668 -25.00 -8.84 29.58
C GLU A 668 -26.02 -9.82 28.98
N ALA A 669 -25.56 -10.88 28.32
CA ALA A 669 -26.39 -12.00 27.88
C ALA A 669 -26.64 -13.03 29.00
N VAL A 670 -27.61 -13.94 28.78
CA VAL A 670 -27.82 -15.11 29.63
C VAL A 670 -26.60 -16.03 29.53
N GLY A 671 -25.72 -15.99 30.54
CA GLY A 671 -24.42 -16.69 30.56
C GLY A 671 -23.22 -15.80 30.89
N GLY A 672 -23.39 -14.48 30.95
CA GLY A 672 -22.34 -13.52 31.34
C GLY A 672 -21.50 -12.99 30.16
N ASP A 673 -21.82 -13.38 28.94
CA ASP A 673 -21.24 -12.83 27.71
C ASP A 673 -21.65 -11.37 27.50
N ALA A 674 -20.80 -10.63 26.79
CA ALA A 674 -21.03 -9.25 26.40
C ALA A 674 -21.77 -9.19 25.06
N VAL A 675 -22.87 -8.44 25.00
CA VAL A 675 -23.61 -8.13 23.78
C VAL A 675 -23.37 -6.67 23.43
N LEU A 676 -22.62 -6.44 22.35
CA LEU A 676 -22.32 -5.13 21.81
C LEU A 676 -23.49 -4.66 20.95
N HIS A 677 -23.91 -3.41 21.16
CA HIS A 677 -24.95 -2.74 20.37
C HIS A 677 -24.31 -1.64 19.53
N PHE A 678 -24.50 -1.68 18.21
CA PHE A 678 -23.85 -0.75 17.29
C PHE A 678 -24.84 0.27 16.71
N ALA A 679 -24.30 1.39 16.23
CA ALA A 679 -25.08 2.50 15.69
C ALA A 679 -25.83 2.17 14.40
N ASP A 680 -25.44 1.11 13.69
CA ASP A 680 -26.15 0.61 12.50
C ASP A 680 -27.35 -0.29 12.87
N GLY A 681 -27.63 -0.48 14.16
CA GLY A 681 -28.69 -1.35 14.68
C GLY A 681 -28.30 -2.82 14.80
N SER A 682 -27.10 -3.21 14.37
CA SER A 682 -26.61 -4.57 14.54
C SER A 682 -26.13 -4.83 15.97
N THR A 683 -26.08 -6.11 16.33
CA THR A 683 -25.51 -6.57 17.60
C THR A 683 -24.47 -7.66 17.36
N ALA A 684 -23.56 -7.83 18.31
CA ALA A 684 -22.62 -8.95 18.34
C ALA A 684 -22.45 -9.46 19.76
N GLN A 685 -22.32 -10.78 19.94
CA GLN A 685 -22.09 -11.38 21.24
C GLN A 685 -20.70 -12.00 21.30
N HIS A 686 -19.95 -11.67 22.36
CA HIS A 686 -18.61 -12.21 22.64
C HIS A 686 -18.44 -12.54 24.12
N THR A 687 -17.49 -13.42 24.46
CA THR A 687 -17.25 -13.79 25.86
C THR A 687 -16.76 -12.62 26.71
N ALA A 688 -15.96 -11.73 26.12
CA ALA A 688 -15.53 -10.46 26.71
C ALA A 688 -15.20 -9.40 25.64
N VAL A 689 -15.11 -8.14 26.09
CA VAL A 689 -14.78 -6.98 25.26
C VAL A 689 -13.47 -6.34 25.75
N ILE A 690 -12.57 -6.02 24.82
CA ILE A 690 -11.41 -5.16 25.06
C ILE A 690 -11.66 -3.80 24.41
N GLY A 691 -11.71 -2.76 25.22
CA GLY A 691 -11.92 -1.37 24.82
C GLY A 691 -10.62 -0.69 24.40
N CYS A 692 -10.46 -0.47 23.10
CA CYS A 692 -9.34 0.20 22.44
C CYS A 692 -9.81 1.45 21.66
N ASP A 693 -10.94 2.04 22.05
CA ASP A 693 -11.72 3.04 21.31
C ASP A 693 -11.34 4.50 21.62
N GLY A 694 -10.08 4.71 22.02
CA GLY A 694 -9.44 6.02 22.11
C GLY A 694 -9.93 6.91 23.25
N ILE A 695 -9.51 8.18 23.25
CA ILE A 695 -9.84 9.16 24.32
C ILE A 695 -11.34 9.49 24.43
N LYS A 696 -12.13 9.25 23.38
CA LYS A 696 -13.60 9.40 23.40
C LYS A 696 -14.30 8.05 23.64
N SER A 697 -13.63 7.16 24.37
CA SER A 697 -14.04 5.77 24.56
C SER A 697 -15.43 5.62 25.17
N ARG A 698 -16.27 4.86 24.48
CA ARG A 698 -17.56 4.42 24.99
C ARG A 698 -17.38 3.27 25.99
N THR A 699 -16.41 2.39 25.76
CA THR A 699 -16.12 1.29 26.70
C THR A 699 -15.67 1.81 28.07
N ARG A 700 -14.87 2.89 28.12
CA ARG A 700 -14.49 3.59 29.34
C ARG A 700 -15.71 4.12 30.08
N GLU A 701 -16.66 4.72 29.38
CA GLU A 701 -17.90 5.21 29.99
C GLU A 701 -18.72 4.10 30.64
N ILE A 702 -18.78 2.93 29.99
CA ILE A 702 -19.49 1.76 30.53
C ILE A 702 -18.81 1.23 31.79
N VAL A 703 -17.47 1.12 31.79
CA VAL A 703 -16.70 0.60 32.93
C VAL A 703 -16.65 1.60 34.09
N LEU A 704 -16.46 2.89 33.81
CA LEU A 704 -16.18 3.90 34.82
C LEU A 704 -17.39 4.75 35.21
N GLY A 705 -18.42 4.80 34.38
CA GLY A 705 -19.50 5.77 34.50
C GLY A 705 -19.14 7.13 33.87
N LYS A 706 -20.16 7.90 33.53
CA LYS A 706 -20.06 9.12 32.71
C LYS A 706 -19.13 10.19 33.30
N GLU A 707 -19.16 10.40 34.60
CA GLU A 707 -18.37 11.46 35.24
C GLU A 707 -16.86 11.15 35.23
N GLU A 708 -16.46 9.92 35.61
CA GLU A 708 -15.04 9.52 35.66
C GLU A 708 -14.47 9.24 34.25
N ALA A 709 -15.32 8.89 33.28
CA ALA A 709 -14.91 8.66 31.91
C ALA A 709 -14.61 9.95 31.13
N ARG A 710 -15.08 11.11 31.60
CA ARG A 710 -14.96 12.38 30.88
C ARG A 710 -13.48 12.78 30.71
N PRO A 711 -13.04 13.14 29.50
CA PRO A 711 -11.74 13.76 29.30
C PRO A 711 -11.70 15.18 29.90
N ASP A 712 -10.59 15.54 30.53
CA ASP A 712 -10.35 16.87 31.08
C ASP A 712 -9.43 17.67 30.17
N PHE A 713 -9.77 18.95 29.95
CA PHE A 713 -8.91 19.86 29.20
C PHE A 713 -7.62 20.09 30.00
N SER A 714 -6.48 19.99 29.32
CA SER A 714 -5.17 20.07 29.96
C SER A 714 -4.74 21.49 30.34
N GLY A 715 -5.43 22.52 29.84
CA GLY A 715 -4.96 23.91 29.87
C GLY A 715 -4.04 24.25 28.69
N LYS A 716 -3.79 23.29 27.79
CA LYS A 716 -2.83 23.40 26.68
C LYS A 716 -3.51 23.12 25.34
N TYR A 717 -3.01 23.76 24.30
CA TYR A 717 -3.39 23.48 22.92
C TYR A 717 -2.18 23.54 22.00
N ALA A 718 -2.29 22.98 20.80
CA ALA A 718 -1.21 22.93 19.85
C ALA A 718 -1.64 23.34 18.45
N TYR A 719 -0.78 24.08 17.77
CA TYR A 719 -0.76 24.20 16.33
C TYR A 719 0.07 23.08 15.74
N ARG A 720 -0.39 22.49 14.63
CA ARG A 720 0.33 21.43 13.92
C ARG A 720 0.61 21.87 12.49
N GLY A 721 1.80 21.56 12.01
CA GLY A 721 2.20 21.88 10.65
C GLY A 721 3.26 20.92 10.13
N ILE A 722 3.24 20.73 8.82
CA ILE A 722 4.28 20.00 8.11
C ILE A 722 4.79 20.83 6.93
N MET A 723 6.05 20.67 6.58
CA MET A 723 6.63 21.23 5.37
C MET A 723 7.72 20.31 4.79
N PRO A 724 8.04 20.42 3.50
CA PRO A 724 9.17 19.70 2.92
C PRO A 724 10.46 20.01 3.68
N MET A 725 11.27 18.99 3.98
CA MET A 725 12.52 19.14 4.73
C MET A 725 13.44 20.19 4.09
N GLN A 726 13.54 20.22 2.75
CA GLN A 726 14.36 21.17 2.03
C GLN A 726 14.04 22.63 2.39
N LYS A 727 12.75 22.93 2.59
CA LYS A 727 12.31 24.27 2.99
C LYS A 727 12.79 24.64 4.40
N ALA A 728 12.81 23.68 5.32
CA ALA A 728 13.34 23.90 6.68
C ALA A 728 14.86 24.11 6.67
N VAL A 729 15.58 23.36 5.82
CA VAL A 729 17.03 23.51 5.63
C VAL A 729 17.40 24.92 5.18
N GLU A 730 16.59 25.58 4.34
CA GLU A 730 16.85 26.94 3.85
C GLU A 730 16.95 27.99 4.97
N PHE A 731 16.14 27.89 6.03
CA PHE A 731 16.11 28.90 7.09
C PHE A 731 16.68 28.43 8.44
N MET A 732 16.93 27.13 8.65
CA MET A 732 17.54 26.59 9.87
C MET A 732 18.92 25.96 9.66
N GLY A 733 19.31 25.71 8.42
CA GLY A 733 20.49 24.90 8.10
C GLY A 733 20.24 23.40 8.26
N ASP A 734 21.05 22.61 7.56
CA ASP A 734 20.84 21.17 7.39
C ASP A 734 20.88 20.37 8.70
N VAL A 735 21.89 20.63 9.53
CA VAL A 735 22.08 19.92 10.80
C VAL A 735 20.92 20.18 11.76
N GLN A 736 20.51 21.43 11.94
CA GLN A 736 19.45 21.79 12.88
C GLN A 736 18.08 21.31 12.39
N ALA A 737 17.77 21.43 11.09
CA ALA A 737 16.49 20.97 10.53
C ALA A 737 16.29 19.45 10.65
N ARG A 738 17.39 18.67 10.60
CA ARG A 738 17.37 17.21 10.71
C ARG A 738 17.54 16.68 12.13
N THR A 739 17.83 17.55 13.08
CA THR A 739 17.96 17.19 14.50
C THR A 739 16.69 17.61 15.22
N PRO A 740 16.05 16.74 16.02
CA PRO A 740 14.88 17.16 16.79
C PRO A 740 15.20 18.36 17.71
N GLN A 741 14.42 19.43 17.62
CA GLN A 741 14.57 20.64 18.43
C GLN A 741 13.38 20.82 19.37
N MET A 742 13.64 21.34 20.57
CA MET A 742 12.61 21.79 21.51
C MET A 742 12.91 23.22 21.95
N TYR A 743 12.05 24.15 21.55
CA TYR A 743 12.12 25.57 21.90
C TYR A 743 11.15 25.85 23.05
N CYS A 744 11.68 26.22 24.20
CA CYS A 744 10.94 26.46 25.43
C CYS A 744 10.82 27.96 25.75
N GLY A 745 9.77 28.33 26.48
CA GLY A 745 9.43 29.71 26.81
C GLY A 745 8.25 29.77 27.79
N TYR A 746 7.92 30.95 28.31
CA TYR A 746 6.79 31.03 29.25
C TYR A 746 5.47 30.77 28.52
N LYS A 747 4.71 29.80 29.02
CA LYS A 747 3.36 29.44 28.55
C LYS A 747 3.28 28.86 27.14
N GLY A 748 4.40 28.43 26.57
CA GLY A 748 4.42 27.78 25.26
C GLY A 748 5.75 27.10 24.96
N HIS A 749 5.71 26.13 24.06
CA HIS A 749 6.90 25.48 23.53
C HIS A 749 6.68 25.00 22.11
N VAL A 750 7.73 25.00 21.29
CA VAL A 750 7.68 24.52 19.90
C VAL A 750 8.64 23.37 19.76
N LEU A 751 8.17 22.24 19.25
CA LEU A 751 9.03 21.12 18.90
C LEU A 751 9.01 20.88 17.40
N THR A 752 10.18 20.48 16.89
CA THR A 752 10.36 20.16 15.49
C THR A 752 11.16 18.88 15.35
N PHE A 753 10.80 18.02 14.41
CA PHE A 753 11.53 16.79 14.15
C PHE A 753 11.25 16.24 12.75
N PRO A 754 12.21 15.52 12.15
CA PRO A 754 12.02 14.90 10.85
C PRO A 754 11.14 13.65 10.91
N ILE A 755 10.18 13.52 9.99
CA ILE A 755 9.35 12.33 9.76
C ILE A 755 9.48 11.83 8.31
N ALA A 756 8.81 10.72 7.98
CA ALA A 756 8.79 10.15 6.63
C ALA A 756 10.20 9.97 6.04
N ASN A 757 11.04 9.21 6.72
CA ASN A 757 12.46 8.99 6.35
C ASN A 757 13.26 10.29 6.19
N GLY A 758 12.90 11.33 6.94
CA GLY A 758 13.60 12.61 6.94
C GLY A 758 13.25 13.54 5.78
N THR A 759 12.20 13.25 5.02
CA THR A 759 11.75 14.06 3.88
C THR A 759 10.77 15.17 4.29
N ILE A 760 10.10 15.02 5.44
CA ILE A 760 9.12 15.98 5.96
C ILE A 760 9.61 16.55 7.30
N PHE A 761 9.53 17.86 7.44
CA PHE A 761 9.77 18.60 8.67
C PHE A 761 8.45 18.80 9.41
N ASN A 762 8.31 18.17 10.58
CA ASN A 762 7.12 18.27 11.42
C ASN A 762 7.29 19.39 12.46
N VAL A 763 6.24 20.17 12.67
CA VAL A 763 6.19 21.26 13.65
C VAL A 763 4.97 21.06 14.55
N VAL A 764 5.19 21.12 15.86
CA VAL A 764 4.10 21.21 16.84
C VAL A 764 4.40 22.36 17.79
N ALA A 765 3.52 23.35 17.81
CA ALA A 765 3.71 24.59 18.56
C ALA A 765 2.60 24.67 19.62
N PHE A 766 2.97 24.49 20.88
CA PHE A 766 2.08 24.46 22.04
C PHE A 766 1.93 25.82 22.70
N SER A 767 0.71 26.14 23.12
CA SER A 767 0.38 27.34 23.87
C SER A 767 -0.64 27.02 24.96
N SER A 768 -0.76 27.92 25.93
CA SER A 768 -1.58 27.75 27.13
C SER A 768 -2.82 28.63 27.12
N ARG A 769 -3.90 28.11 27.70
CA ARG A 769 -5.10 28.89 28.04
C ARG A 769 -5.83 28.29 29.23
N PRO A 770 -6.55 29.10 30.03
CA PRO A 770 -7.17 28.63 31.27
C PRO A 770 -8.31 27.63 31.02
N ASP A 771 -9.05 27.78 29.93
CA ASP A 771 -10.26 27.01 29.64
C ASP A 771 -10.41 26.70 28.14
N TRP A 772 -11.30 25.74 27.84
CA TRP A 772 -11.73 25.42 26.50
C TRP A 772 -13.24 25.26 26.48
N THR A 773 -13.92 26.25 25.91
CA THR A 773 -15.39 26.32 25.87
C THR A 773 -15.96 25.88 24.53
N ASP A 774 -15.11 25.71 23.50
CA ASP A 774 -15.53 25.21 22.20
C ASP A 774 -15.88 23.71 22.30
N PRO A 775 -17.04 23.28 21.78
CA PRO A 775 -17.41 21.86 21.76
C PRO A 775 -16.46 21.01 20.92
N GLU A 776 -15.80 21.60 19.91
CA GLU A 776 -14.85 20.91 19.06
C GLU A 776 -13.43 20.99 19.63
N TRP A 777 -12.67 19.91 19.49
CA TRP A 777 -11.28 19.87 19.97
C TRP A 777 -10.29 20.34 18.91
N VAL A 778 -10.74 20.45 17.66
CA VAL A 778 -9.97 20.99 16.55
C VAL A 778 -10.75 22.13 15.94
N VAL A 779 -10.18 23.33 15.97
CA VAL A 779 -10.81 24.53 15.42
C VAL A 779 -9.86 25.28 14.51
N THR A 780 -10.40 25.87 13.45
CA THR A 780 -9.62 26.68 12.53
C THR A 780 -9.25 28.01 13.18
N THR A 781 -8.01 28.44 12.98
CA THR A 781 -7.53 29.72 13.50
C THR A 781 -6.90 30.57 12.39
N SER A 782 -6.68 31.85 12.64
CA SER A 782 -5.92 32.68 11.72
C SER A 782 -4.42 32.52 11.95
N ARG A 783 -3.62 32.82 10.93
CA ARG A 783 -2.17 32.94 11.08
C ARG A 783 -1.80 34.05 12.06
N GLU A 784 -2.61 35.11 12.11
CA GLU A 784 -2.40 36.26 12.98
C GLU A 784 -2.54 35.86 14.46
N ASP A 785 -3.55 35.06 14.80
CA ASP A 785 -3.74 34.52 16.15
C ASP A 785 -2.56 33.64 16.57
N MET A 786 -2.14 32.71 15.69
CA MET A 786 -0.96 31.88 15.93
C MET A 786 0.30 32.73 16.11
N LEU A 787 0.52 33.77 15.30
CA LEU A 787 1.67 34.67 15.46
C LEU A 787 1.59 35.50 16.75
N GLY A 788 0.38 35.82 17.21
CA GLY A 788 0.12 36.51 18.47
C GLY A 788 0.70 35.76 19.67
N ASP A 789 0.48 34.45 19.74
CA ASP A 789 0.99 33.59 20.82
C ASP A 789 2.52 33.60 20.92
N TYR A 790 3.21 33.77 19.80
CA TYR A 790 4.68 33.72 19.70
C TYR A 790 5.31 35.09 19.43
N GLY A 791 4.60 36.20 19.67
CA GLY A 791 5.10 37.55 19.41
C GLY A 791 6.38 37.91 20.18
N HIS A 792 6.56 37.33 21.37
CA HIS A 792 7.74 37.48 22.23
C HIS A 792 8.83 36.45 21.99
N TRP A 793 8.78 35.70 20.90
CA TRP A 793 9.75 34.66 20.60
C TRP A 793 10.83 35.13 19.62
N THR A 794 11.94 34.39 19.55
CA THR A 794 13.03 34.62 18.60
C THR A 794 12.56 34.60 17.15
N ASP A 795 13.30 35.29 16.27
CA ASP A 795 13.01 35.34 14.84
C ASP A 795 13.04 33.95 14.18
N GLN A 796 13.85 33.02 14.70
CA GLN A 796 13.87 31.63 14.22
C GLN A 796 12.52 30.96 14.46
N VAL A 797 11.96 31.04 15.68
CA VAL A 797 10.63 30.45 15.97
C VAL A 797 9.53 31.13 15.18
N LYS A 798 9.55 32.47 15.09
CA LYS A 798 8.62 33.23 14.23
C LYS A 798 8.68 32.80 12.77
N THR A 799 9.88 32.47 12.26
CA THR A 799 10.07 31.95 10.91
C THR A 799 9.49 30.54 10.77
N ILE A 800 9.71 29.65 11.75
CA ILE A 800 9.15 28.29 11.75
C ILE A 800 7.62 28.35 11.68
N ILE A 801 6.98 29.07 12.60
CA ILE A 801 5.52 29.14 12.68
C ILE A 801 4.90 29.86 11.47
N SER A 802 5.55 30.89 10.92
CA SER A 802 5.08 31.59 9.70
C SER A 802 5.02 30.69 8.47
N ASN A 803 5.79 29.59 8.48
CA ASN A 803 5.81 28.61 7.40
C ASN A 803 4.79 27.48 7.58
N VAL A 804 4.10 27.40 8.72
CA VAL A 804 2.93 26.53 8.91
C VAL A 804 1.79 27.05 8.04
N LYS A 805 1.23 26.16 7.21
CA LYS A 805 0.09 26.45 6.33
C LYS A 805 -1.19 25.99 7.03
N ASN A 806 -2.25 26.79 6.91
CA ASN A 806 -3.59 26.50 7.44
C ASN A 806 -3.56 26.01 8.89
N PRO A 807 -3.15 26.87 9.85
CA PRO A 807 -3.07 26.45 11.24
C PRO A 807 -4.46 26.12 11.79
N ASP A 808 -4.60 24.92 12.34
CA ASP A 808 -5.69 24.55 13.23
C ASP A 808 -5.17 24.51 14.67
N ILE A 809 -6.03 24.84 15.62
CA ILE A 809 -5.81 24.66 17.05
C ILE A 809 -6.32 23.29 17.44
N TRP A 810 -5.46 22.51 18.09
CA TRP A 810 -5.78 21.22 18.68
C TRP A 810 -5.78 21.37 20.20
N ALA A 811 -6.96 21.41 20.81
CA ALA A 811 -7.10 21.38 22.25
C ALA A 811 -6.68 20.00 22.80
N LEU A 812 -5.83 20.02 23.82
CA LEU A 812 -5.25 18.80 24.37
C LEU A 812 -6.05 18.36 25.60
N PHE A 813 -6.59 17.15 25.54
CA PHE A 813 -7.33 16.53 26.62
C PHE A 813 -6.58 15.30 27.12
N ASN A 814 -6.78 14.96 28.39
CA ASN A 814 -6.32 13.72 29.00
C ASN A 814 -7.45 13.12 29.83
N HIS A 815 -7.34 11.84 30.20
CA HIS A 815 -8.26 11.25 31.17
C HIS A 815 -7.81 11.54 32.60
N ALA A 816 -8.77 11.65 33.52
CA ALA A 816 -8.49 11.54 34.94
C ALA A 816 -8.06 10.10 35.30
N PRO A 817 -7.29 9.91 36.39
CA PRO A 817 -6.91 8.58 36.85
C PRO A 817 -8.11 7.64 37.02
N ALA A 818 -8.10 6.52 36.28
CA ALA A 818 -9.18 5.53 36.36
C ALA A 818 -9.04 4.69 37.65
N ARG A 819 -10.15 4.40 38.33
CA ARG A 819 -10.14 3.52 39.51
C ARG A 819 -9.87 2.05 39.18
N THR A 820 -10.16 1.64 37.95
CA THR A 820 -9.99 0.27 37.42
C THR A 820 -9.91 0.32 35.89
N PHE A 821 -9.24 -0.63 35.28
CA PHE A 821 -9.26 -0.86 33.83
C PHE A 821 -10.23 -1.97 33.43
N TYR A 822 -10.96 -2.60 34.34
CA TYR A 822 -11.87 -3.68 33.98
C TYR A 822 -13.17 -3.69 34.78
N GLN A 823 -14.15 -4.41 34.24
CA GLN A 823 -15.43 -4.74 34.84
C GLN A 823 -15.71 -6.25 34.63
N SER A 824 -16.31 -6.89 35.63
CA SER A 824 -16.57 -8.34 35.61
C SER A 824 -17.82 -8.73 34.81
N LYS A 825 -18.86 -7.89 34.79
CA LYS A 825 -20.16 -8.21 34.17
C LYS A 825 -20.83 -6.98 33.56
N PRO A 826 -21.09 -6.97 32.23
CA PRO A 826 -20.43 -7.83 31.24
C PRO A 826 -18.89 -7.71 31.34
N ARG A 827 -18.14 -8.74 30.90
CA ARG A 827 -16.67 -8.75 31.00
C ARG A 827 -16.07 -7.73 30.04
N ILE A 828 -15.46 -6.66 30.57
CA ILE A 828 -14.85 -5.60 29.78
C ILE A 828 -13.48 -5.25 30.36
N CYS A 829 -12.47 -5.03 29.51
CA CYS A 829 -11.15 -4.53 29.89
C CYS A 829 -10.75 -3.34 28.99
N LEU A 830 -10.19 -2.28 29.54
CA LEU A 830 -9.75 -1.07 28.83
C LEU A 830 -8.25 -1.16 28.52
N LEU A 831 -7.85 -0.68 27.35
CA LEU A 831 -6.47 -0.69 26.89
C LEU A 831 -6.14 0.57 26.07
N GLY A 832 -4.92 1.08 26.25
CA GLY A 832 -4.43 2.27 25.54
C GLY A 832 -5.16 3.54 25.93
N ASP A 833 -5.39 4.44 24.98
CA ASP A 833 -6.00 5.76 25.26
C ASP A 833 -7.38 5.66 25.93
N ALA A 834 -8.15 4.59 25.71
CA ALA A 834 -9.40 4.34 26.43
C ALA A 834 -9.18 4.19 27.96
N ALA A 835 -8.04 3.65 28.37
CA ALA A 835 -7.65 3.46 29.75
C ALA A 835 -6.89 4.67 30.34
N HIS A 836 -5.98 5.28 29.56
CA HIS A 836 -4.99 6.24 30.08
C HIS A 836 -4.53 7.29 29.07
N ALA A 837 -5.45 7.85 28.26
CA ALA A 837 -5.11 8.97 27.38
C ALA A 837 -4.38 10.10 28.15
N SER A 838 -3.19 10.45 27.68
CA SER A 838 -2.27 11.41 28.28
C SER A 838 -2.03 12.60 27.35
N THR A 839 -1.51 13.69 27.89
CA THR A 839 -0.98 14.78 27.05
C THR A 839 0.29 14.32 26.32
N PRO A 840 0.63 14.87 25.15
CA PRO A 840 1.70 14.34 24.30
C PRO A 840 3.12 14.73 24.73
N HIS A 841 3.29 15.46 25.83
CA HIS A 841 4.56 16.12 26.19
C HIS A 841 5.69 15.18 26.63
N GLN A 842 5.39 13.89 26.86
CA GLN A 842 6.39 12.83 27.03
C GLN A 842 6.54 11.93 25.80
N GLY A 843 5.71 12.11 24.77
CA GLY A 843 5.76 11.31 23.54
C GLY A 843 5.61 9.80 23.75
N SER A 844 5.04 9.35 24.87
CA SER A 844 5.09 7.94 25.30
C SER A 844 3.72 7.25 25.38
N GLY A 845 2.61 7.94 25.04
CA GLY A 845 1.26 7.36 25.08
C GLY A 845 1.10 6.11 24.19
N ALA A 846 1.52 6.20 22.92
CA ALA A 846 1.50 5.06 22.01
C ALA A 846 2.41 3.92 22.48
N GLY A 847 3.60 4.24 23.01
CA GLY A 847 4.51 3.25 23.58
C GLY A 847 3.90 2.51 24.78
N MET A 848 3.19 3.23 25.66
CA MET A 848 2.46 2.64 26.78
C MET A 848 1.37 1.68 26.33
N CYS A 849 0.70 1.97 25.21
CA CYS A 849 -0.25 1.05 24.59
C CYS A 849 0.42 -0.25 24.12
N ILE A 850 1.65 -0.18 23.57
CA ILE A 850 2.40 -1.38 23.16
C ILE A 850 2.74 -2.24 24.38
N GLU A 851 3.15 -1.64 25.50
CA GLU A 851 3.37 -2.35 26.76
C GLU A 851 2.09 -3.05 27.27
N ASP A 852 0.93 -2.38 27.19
CA ASP A 852 -0.34 -2.99 27.57
C ASP A 852 -0.69 -4.19 26.70
N CYS A 853 -0.51 -4.07 25.38
CA CYS A 853 -0.79 -5.15 24.43
C CYS A 853 0.09 -6.36 24.70
N TYR A 854 1.35 -6.14 25.08
CA TYR A 854 2.26 -7.21 25.46
C TYR A 854 1.78 -7.93 26.71
N VAL A 855 1.55 -7.21 27.82
CA VAL A 855 1.17 -7.85 29.09
C VAL A 855 -0.21 -8.53 28.99
N LEU A 856 -1.22 -7.84 28.45
CA LEU A 856 -2.56 -8.42 28.32
C LEU A 856 -2.58 -9.60 27.33
N GLY A 857 -1.87 -9.48 26.22
CA GLY A 857 -1.77 -10.53 25.20
C GLY A 857 -1.17 -11.82 25.75
N GLU A 858 -0.11 -11.73 26.56
CA GLU A 858 0.51 -12.90 27.20
C GLU A 858 -0.40 -13.53 28.27
N LEU A 859 -1.06 -12.73 29.12
CA LEU A 859 -2.00 -13.26 30.12
C LEU A 859 -3.17 -14.03 29.47
N LEU A 860 -3.74 -13.47 28.40
CA LEU A 860 -4.81 -14.12 27.64
C LEU A 860 -4.31 -15.37 26.88
N GLY A 861 -3.01 -15.40 26.56
CA GLY A 861 -2.34 -16.57 26.01
C GLY A 861 -2.26 -17.75 26.97
N GLU A 862 -2.12 -17.52 28.27
CA GLU A 862 -1.98 -18.57 29.30
C GLU A 862 -3.29 -19.26 29.66
N ILE A 863 -4.43 -18.57 29.57
CA ILE A 863 -5.74 -19.11 29.99
C ILE A 863 -6.45 -19.82 28.85
N SER A 864 -7.35 -20.76 29.15
CA SER A 864 -8.15 -21.44 28.11
C SER A 864 -9.66 -21.39 28.35
N LYS A 865 -10.11 -21.08 29.57
CA LYS A 865 -11.53 -21.08 29.94
C LYS A 865 -12.09 -19.67 30.11
N ALA A 866 -13.38 -19.52 29.85
CA ALA A 866 -14.09 -18.24 29.94
C ALA A 866 -14.16 -17.68 31.38
N ASP A 867 -14.14 -18.54 32.41
CA ASP A 867 -14.17 -18.15 33.82
C ASP A 867 -12.82 -17.62 34.34
N GLU A 868 -11.73 -17.81 33.57
CA GLU A 868 -10.39 -17.30 33.88
C GLU A 868 -10.17 -15.85 33.39
N LEU A 869 -11.01 -15.34 32.49
CA LEU A 869 -10.87 -14.00 31.89
C LEU A 869 -10.85 -12.88 32.94
N GLU A 870 -11.70 -12.97 33.96
CA GLU A 870 -11.74 -11.97 35.03
C GLU A 870 -10.44 -11.95 35.84
N LYS A 871 -9.81 -13.11 36.05
CA LYS A 871 -8.50 -13.20 36.73
C LYS A 871 -7.41 -12.56 35.88
N ALA A 872 -7.41 -12.80 34.58
CA ALA A 872 -6.47 -12.16 33.65
C ALA A 872 -6.63 -10.64 33.64
N PHE A 873 -7.86 -10.12 33.60
CA PHE A 873 -8.12 -8.69 33.64
C PHE A 873 -7.70 -8.04 34.97
N ARG A 874 -7.90 -8.74 36.09
CA ARG A 874 -7.41 -8.32 37.41
C ARG A 874 -5.89 -8.24 37.49
N ALA A 875 -5.21 -9.26 36.99
CA ALA A 875 -3.75 -9.30 36.97
C ALA A 875 -3.18 -8.17 36.09
N TYR A 876 -3.76 -7.96 34.92
CA TYR A 876 -3.44 -6.84 34.04
C TYR A 876 -3.65 -5.48 34.72
N ASP A 877 -4.83 -5.23 35.31
CA ASP A 877 -5.13 -3.97 36.01
C ASP A 877 -4.14 -3.69 37.14
N ALA A 878 -3.87 -4.68 37.99
CA ALA A 878 -3.01 -4.52 39.17
C ALA A 878 -1.57 -4.14 38.82
N VAL A 879 -1.08 -4.55 37.64
CA VAL A 879 0.29 -4.28 37.20
C VAL A 879 0.37 -3.05 36.31
N ARG A 880 -0.52 -2.94 35.32
CA ARG A 880 -0.44 -1.92 34.28
C ARG A 880 -1.03 -0.58 34.70
N ARG A 881 -2.13 -0.58 35.47
CA ARG A 881 -2.81 0.66 35.85
C ARG A 881 -1.91 1.65 36.59
N PRO A 882 -1.13 1.28 37.63
CA PRO A 882 -0.27 2.25 38.31
C PRO A 882 0.70 2.98 37.36
N ARG A 883 1.37 2.23 36.49
CA ARG A 883 2.34 2.76 35.52
C ARG A 883 1.70 3.61 34.43
N ALA A 884 0.57 3.16 33.89
CA ALA A 884 -0.16 3.93 32.87
C ALA A 884 -0.73 5.24 33.42
N LEU A 885 -1.21 5.25 34.67
CA LEU A 885 -1.73 6.47 35.30
C LEU A 885 -0.60 7.45 35.68
N GLU A 886 0.55 6.92 36.12
CA GLU A 886 1.75 7.75 36.34
C GLU A 886 2.14 8.51 35.07
N LEU A 887 2.07 7.88 33.89
CA LEU A 887 2.33 8.55 32.61
C LEU A 887 1.38 9.74 32.37
N VAL A 888 0.10 9.59 32.69
CA VAL A 888 -0.89 10.66 32.50
C VAL A 888 -0.52 11.89 33.34
N GLU A 889 -0.18 11.66 34.62
CA GLU A 889 0.20 12.71 35.56
C GLU A 889 1.54 13.36 35.15
N THR A 890 2.57 12.56 34.89
CA THR A 890 3.90 13.07 34.56
C THR A 890 3.97 13.71 33.17
N SER A 891 3.09 13.33 32.25
CA SER A 891 2.97 13.99 30.94
C SER A 891 2.40 15.39 31.07
N ARG A 892 1.43 15.58 31.97
CA ARG A 892 0.93 16.93 32.29
C ARG A 892 2.02 17.77 32.95
N ALA A 893 2.74 17.21 33.92
CA ALA A 893 3.87 17.88 34.54
C ALA A 893 4.98 18.25 33.53
N ALA A 894 5.21 17.42 32.52
CA ALA A 894 6.12 17.71 31.41
C ALA A 894 5.75 18.99 30.65
N GLY A 895 4.47 19.14 30.31
CA GLY A 895 3.98 20.33 29.61
C GLY A 895 4.24 21.60 30.43
N MET A 896 4.04 21.52 31.74
CA MET A 896 4.37 22.63 32.66
C MET A 896 5.88 22.92 32.68
N LEU A 897 6.72 21.89 32.68
CA LEU A 897 8.17 22.03 32.64
C LEU A 897 8.62 22.74 31.36
N TRP A 898 8.21 22.25 30.17
CA TRP A 898 8.61 22.81 28.86
C TRP A 898 8.19 24.26 28.66
N GLU A 899 7.20 24.71 29.42
CA GLU A 899 6.62 26.05 29.33
C GLU A 899 7.04 26.95 30.50
N LEU A 900 8.04 26.51 31.28
CA LEU A 900 8.61 27.22 32.44
C LEU A 900 7.58 27.58 33.52
N GLU A 901 6.52 26.78 33.64
CA GLU A 901 5.44 26.93 34.62
C GLU A 901 5.51 25.88 35.74
N GLY A 902 6.43 24.92 35.65
CA GLY A 902 6.70 23.93 36.70
C GLY A 902 7.54 24.50 37.85
N GLU A 903 7.86 23.64 38.83
CA GLU A 903 8.65 24.03 40.01
C GLU A 903 10.04 24.61 39.69
N ALA A 904 10.65 24.16 38.58
CA ALA A 904 11.95 24.68 38.13
C ALA A 904 11.87 26.13 37.61
N GLY A 905 10.70 26.57 37.13
CA GLY A 905 10.54 27.89 36.51
C GLY A 905 11.57 28.16 35.43
N ASP A 906 12.29 29.28 35.56
CA ASP A 906 13.39 29.71 34.70
C ASP A 906 14.79 29.46 35.31
N ASP A 907 14.90 28.65 36.37
CA ASP A 907 16.21 28.14 36.84
C ASP A 907 16.70 27.04 35.89
N MET A 908 17.60 27.42 34.97
CA MET A 908 18.06 26.54 33.89
C MET A 908 18.75 25.26 34.38
N ASP A 909 19.43 25.31 35.53
CA ASP A 909 20.10 24.14 36.09
C ASP A 909 19.05 23.13 36.63
N ALA A 910 18.03 23.62 37.33
CA ALA A 910 16.91 22.79 37.81
C ALA A 910 16.04 22.27 36.65
N PHE A 911 15.84 23.10 35.62
CA PHE A 911 15.11 22.75 34.40
C PHE A 911 15.81 21.62 33.63
N GLU A 912 17.12 21.73 33.38
CA GLU A 912 17.91 20.67 32.75
C GLU A 912 17.91 19.38 33.56
N GLN A 913 18.15 19.47 34.87
CA GLN A 913 18.19 18.30 35.75
C GLN A 913 16.88 17.50 35.63
N ASN A 914 15.74 18.18 35.71
CA ASN A 914 14.44 17.55 35.55
C ASN A 914 14.26 16.99 34.13
N ALA A 915 14.54 17.80 33.10
CA ALA A 915 14.38 17.43 31.70
C ALA A 915 15.16 16.16 31.31
N CYS A 916 16.38 16.01 31.83
CA CYS A 916 17.27 14.90 31.52
C CYS A 916 16.94 13.61 32.31
N SER A 917 16.39 13.71 33.53
CA SER A 917 16.09 12.53 34.36
C SER A 917 14.66 12.01 34.22
N ARG A 918 13.70 12.86 33.83
CA ARG A 918 12.26 12.57 33.88
C ARG A 918 11.79 11.42 32.98
N MET A 919 12.55 11.07 31.96
CA MET A 919 12.17 10.00 31.02
C MET A 919 12.71 8.62 31.45
N SER A 920 13.65 8.56 32.39
CA SER A 920 14.32 7.31 32.77
C SER A 920 13.36 6.25 33.29
N TRP A 921 12.38 6.62 34.11
CA TRP A 921 11.39 5.65 34.61
C TRP A 921 10.50 5.06 33.51
N ILE A 922 10.37 5.75 32.36
CA ILE A 922 9.64 5.25 31.19
C ILE A 922 10.56 4.36 30.35
N TRP A 923 11.71 4.87 29.95
CA TRP A 923 12.56 4.24 28.93
C TRP A 923 13.51 3.16 29.46
N ASP A 924 13.86 3.21 30.74
CA ASP A 924 14.70 2.21 31.40
C ASP A 924 13.87 1.12 32.10
N HIS A 925 12.54 1.17 31.95
CA HIS A 925 11.62 0.17 32.48
C HIS A 925 11.79 -1.19 31.82
N LYS A 926 11.67 -2.25 32.61
CA LYS A 926 11.72 -3.64 32.16
C LYS A 926 10.33 -4.23 32.18
N ILE A 927 9.69 -4.26 31.01
CA ILE A 927 8.32 -4.73 30.87
C ILE A 927 8.16 -6.23 31.19
N GLU A 928 9.25 -6.98 31.19
CA GLU A 928 9.28 -8.40 31.54
C GLU A 928 8.98 -8.63 33.03
N GLU A 929 9.45 -7.72 33.91
CA GLU A 929 9.18 -7.80 35.36
C GLU A 929 7.69 -7.55 35.65
N ASP A 930 7.04 -6.68 34.86
CA ASP A 930 5.58 -6.48 34.91
C ASP A 930 4.84 -7.74 34.47
N LEU A 931 5.27 -8.37 33.37
CA LEU A 931 4.65 -9.61 32.89
C LEU A 931 4.77 -10.74 33.92
N GLU A 932 5.95 -10.95 34.50
CA GLU A 932 6.18 -11.97 35.53
C GLU A 932 5.27 -11.76 36.74
N ARG A 933 5.13 -10.51 37.22
CA ARG A 933 4.20 -10.15 38.29
C ARG A 933 2.76 -10.44 37.92
N ALA A 934 2.35 -10.09 36.70
CA ALA A 934 0.99 -10.31 36.25
C ALA A 934 0.67 -11.82 36.12
N GLN A 935 1.61 -12.61 35.60
CA GLN A 935 1.50 -14.07 35.53
C GLN A 935 1.43 -14.70 36.92
N ALA A 936 2.18 -14.19 37.90
CA ALA A 936 2.09 -14.65 39.28
C ALA A 936 0.70 -14.37 39.88
N LEU A 937 0.13 -13.19 39.62
CA LEU A 937 -1.23 -12.84 40.06
C LEU A 937 -2.32 -13.67 39.35
N LEU A 938 -2.10 -14.06 38.09
CA LEU A 938 -3.01 -14.93 37.35
C LEU A 938 -3.07 -16.35 37.94
N ARG A 939 -1.94 -16.86 38.44
CA ARG A 939 -1.80 -18.22 39.00
C ARG A 939 -2.21 -18.32 40.47
N ALA A 940 -2.24 -17.18 41.18
CA ALA A 940 -2.73 -17.08 42.56
C ALA A 940 -4.26 -17.18 42.62
#